data_AF-A0A7C1T941-F1
#
_entry.id   AF-A0A7C1T941-F1
#
_cell.length_a   1.000
_cell.length_b   1.000
_cell.length_c   1.000
_cell.angle_alpha   90.00
_cell.angle_beta   90.00
_cell.angle_gamma   90.00
#
_symmetry.space_group_name_H-M   'P 1'
#
loop_
_entity.id
_entity.type
_entity.pdbx_description
1 polymer ?
#
loop_
_entity_poly.entity_id
_entity_poly.type
_entity_poly.pdbx_seq_one_letter_code
_entity_poly.pdbx_strand_id
1 'polypeptide(L)'
;MKNDKVIVTIGVVILLLAAVGVYFYKPAGEKVFVATGETLNLMGGVMKDVPSAMEVSDSNPFYALIATPLAVHYDKEGNREVIPMYIKNMPNPSRAVVRTEQMVGRLVDLVIDGTKSPKEVSLELAEKYWDKSDLALVIKDDKEGYEVGLVATPIASYLSIPVIVTNKIDSDVIETLSKLKVRHALICGNLSTDLFTPYKIETADDALNVIISLVEEKFGELDYITMTNPLDAWRPKVLDKKYFSSPVMEIKSSVSTQLVQMAVGALLQSTIAKFNFTIPEDYKYALVKVEVVNQDPEGIDEFGDAISVQGGIVDPTKPENLQMFELISYGVTSASNPAVRDANGRVIKDRFYQEVLIYDRGGAKYELQVTGNWLSKKSGKVQINVEVDKLENPYYAMMKGLSTVAPYLTAYHKGIIFARPDFAFYPDDNVRTQKGERCPGYYSVRKNPKLAYAHNMHVFNKIHKPLNKLLAKLADIDISTPDGLKQLRNYYKDDPVYIAIVGDAEMMPRIVYDNWLMPLSEEVGPYQYAYGLGTPSDFIYGNIDPIPGDYSNLANDTYSYYPYQENIVGRLAGWDAQDVCAQVVRTIFYYDIIEKFGDWKNKATVLVGGGQDFQRPPIRYLISKLTGNSEEAVKLPTGFGKLMMERTKEVTLEPLGFNVTTAYDYEAAAAGYSDEALDVIKKTCLLNR
;
A
#
# COMPACT_ATOMS: atom_id res chain seq x y z
N MET A 1 31.92 65.78 -58.67
CA MET A 1 32.46 65.91 -57.30
C MET A 1 31.48 66.50 -56.27
N LYS A 2 30.14 66.38 -56.42
CA LYS A 2 29.18 66.83 -55.37
C LYS A 2 28.38 65.70 -54.70
N ASN A 3 28.38 64.47 -55.25
CA ASN A 3 27.64 63.33 -54.70
C ASN A 3 28.49 62.42 -53.80
N ASP A 4 29.82 62.39 -53.96
CA ASP A 4 30.69 61.47 -53.19
C ASP A 4 30.76 61.83 -51.70
N LYS A 5 30.72 63.12 -51.36
CA LYS A 5 30.73 63.57 -49.95
C LYS A 5 29.44 63.21 -49.21
N VAL A 6 28.30 63.18 -49.90
CA VAL A 6 27.03 62.81 -49.28
C VAL A 6 26.98 61.30 -49.01
N ILE A 7 27.45 60.49 -49.96
CA ILE A 7 27.53 59.04 -49.81
C ILE A 7 28.49 58.65 -48.68
N VAL A 8 29.67 59.29 -48.60
CA VAL A 8 30.62 59.05 -47.50
C VAL A 8 30.04 59.46 -46.15
N THR A 9 29.38 60.61 -46.05
CA THR A 9 28.76 61.05 -44.79
C THR A 9 27.64 60.11 -44.35
N ILE A 10 26.79 59.64 -45.27
CA ILE A 10 25.75 58.65 -44.98
C ILE A 10 26.37 57.32 -44.53
N GLY A 11 27.43 56.87 -45.21
CA GLY A 11 28.17 55.67 -44.84
C GLY A 11 28.77 55.75 -43.43
N VAL A 12 29.34 56.90 -43.07
CA VAL A 12 29.90 57.15 -41.72
C VAL A 12 28.80 57.20 -40.66
N VAL A 13 27.64 57.79 -40.96
CA VAL A 13 26.49 57.82 -40.04
C VAL A 13 25.93 56.41 -39.82
N ILE A 14 25.82 55.59 -40.86
CA ILE A 14 25.39 54.19 -40.74
C ILE A 14 26.39 53.38 -39.93
N LEU A 15 27.70 53.57 -40.15
CA LEU A 15 28.74 52.91 -39.37
C LEU A 15 28.75 53.33 -37.91
N LEU A 16 28.51 54.61 -37.61
CA LEU A 16 28.38 55.11 -36.25
C LEU A 16 27.12 54.56 -35.57
N LEU A 17 25.98 54.52 -36.28
CA LEU A 17 24.74 53.92 -35.76
C LEU A 17 24.88 52.41 -35.53
N ALA A 18 25.60 51.69 -36.41
CA ALA A 18 25.90 50.27 -36.23
C ALA A 18 26.89 50.05 -35.07
N ALA A 19 27.92 50.89 -34.93
CA ALA A 19 28.87 50.83 -33.82
C ALA A 19 28.21 51.14 -32.47
N VAL A 20 27.31 52.13 -32.42
CA VAL A 20 26.45 52.43 -31.27
C VAL A 20 25.51 51.24 -31.01
N GLY A 21 24.88 50.69 -32.04
CA GLY A 21 24.03 49.50 -31.96
C GLY A 21 24.76 48.31 -31.34
N VAL A 22 26.01 48.05 -31.76
CA VAL A 22 26.86 46.97 -31.21
C VAL A 22 27.38 47.30 -29.80
N TYR A 23 27.72 48.56 -29.52
CA TYR A 23 28.21 49.01 -28.20
C TYR A 23 27.10 48.97 -27.13
N PHE A 24 25.85 49.24 -27.52
CA PHE A 24 24.67 49.14 -26.65
C PHE A 24 23.95 47.79 -26.76
N TYR A 25 24.37 46.91 -27.68
CA TYR A 25 23.93 45.52 -27.72
C TYR A 25 24.56 44.77 -26.55
N LYS A 26 23.90 44.83 -25.41
CA LYS A 26 24.04 43.79 -24.40
C LYS A 26 23.27 42.58 -24.92
N PRO A 27 23.89 41.40 -25.13
CA PRO A 27 23.09 40.19 -25.21
C PRO A 27 22.22 40.20 -23.96
N ALA A 28 20.89 40.09 -24.14
CA ALA A 28 20.04 39.76 -23.02
C ALA A 28 20.65 38.50 -22.43
N GLY A 29 21.25 38.61 -21.22
CA GLY A 29 21.79 37.44 -20.56
C GLY A 29 20.71 36.38 -20.60
N GLU A 30 21.04 35.17 -21.03
CA GLU A 30 20.09 34.06 -21.04
C GLU A 30 19.40 34.06 -19.69
N LYS A 31 18.09 34.37 -19.67
CA LYS A 31 17.32 34.25 -18.44
C LYS A 31 17.38 32.78 -18.09
N VAL A 32 18.10 32.45 -17.02
CA VAL A 32 18.14 31.10 -16.47
C VAL A 32 16.69 30.68 -16.23
N PHE A 33 16.29 29.56 -16.83
CA PHE A 33 14.95 29.02 -16.67
C PHE A 33 14.75 28.64 -15.20
N VAL A 34 13.72 29.20 -14.56
CA VAL A 34 13.32 28.88 -13.19
C VAL A 34 11.92 28.26 -13.25
N ALA A 35 11.78 27.07 -12.69
CA ALA A 35 10.52 26.34 -12.67
C ALA A 35 9.58 26.87 -11.56
N THR A 36 9.02 28.07 -11.76
CA THR A 36 7.93 28.61 -10.92
C THR A 36 6.57 28.20 -11.48
N GLY A 37 5.52 28.19 -10.64
CA GLY A 37 4.15 27.93 -11.08
C GLY A 37 3.74 28.80 -12.26
N GLU A 38 3.93 30.12 -12.17
CA GLU A 38 3.67 31.07 -13.26
C GLU A 38 4.40 30.71 -14.57
N THR A 39 5.68 30.35 -14.48
CA THR A 39 6.49 30.04 -15.67
C THR A 39 6.08 28.70 -16.29
N LEU A 40 5.79 27.71 -15.44
CA LEU A 40 5.38 26.38 -15.86
C LEU A 40 3.97 26.36 -16.45
N ASN A 41 3.03 27.14 -15.90
CA ASN A 41 1.64 27.22 -16.37
C ASN A 41 1.53 27.81 -17.79
N LEU A 42 2.56 28.53 -18.25
CA LEU A 42 2.67 29.03 -19.63
C LEU A 42 3.17 27.97 -20.62
N MET A 43 3.68 26.84 -20.13
CA MET A 43 4.22 25.74 -20.92
C MET A 43 3.24 24.58 -20.99
N GLY A 44 3.34 23.76 -22.02
CA GLY A 44 2.64 22.48 -22.05
C GLY A 44 2.94 21.65 -23.29
N GLY A 45 2.38 20.45 -23.30
CA GLY A 45 2.36 19.60 -24.49
C GLY A 45 1.02 19.60 -25.18
N VAL A 46 1.04 19.21 -26.45
CA VAL A 46 -0.16 18.94 -27.24
C VAL A 46 -0.08 17.48 -27.67
N MET A 47 -1.07 16.69 -27.27
CA MET A 47 -1.19 15.29 -27.66
C MET A 47 -1.84 15.16 -29.05
N LYS A 48 -1.47 14.09 -29.78
CA LYS A 48 -2.03 13.74 -31.09
C LYS A 48 -3.29 12.89 -30.93
N ASP A 49 -3.10 11.70 -30.37
CA ASP A 49 -4.11 10.68 -30.11
C ASP A 49 -3.90 10.18 -28.68
N VAL A 50 -4.97 9.88 -27.97
CA VAL A 50 -4.91 9.31 -26.62
C VAL A 50 -5.49 7.89 -26.69
N PRO A 51 -4.81 6.87 -26.11
CA PRO A 51 -5.33 5.51 -26.10
C PRO A 51 -6.65 5.41 -25.33
N SER A 52 -7.49 4.41 -25.63
CA SER A 52 -8.77 4.20 -24.94
C SER A 52 -8.58 3.64 -23.52
N ALA A 53 -7.57 2.78 -23.36
CA ALA A 53 -7.08 2.23 -22.10
C ALA A 53 -5.70 1.61 -22.32
N MET A 54 -4.95 1.39 -21.23
CA MET A 54 -3.61 0.82 -21.33
C MET A 54 -3.29 -0.22 -20.25
N GLU A 55 -2.42 -1.15 -20.62
CA GLU A 55 -1.78 -2.09 -19.71
C GLU A 55 -0.31 -1.74 -19.53
N VAL A 56 0.16 -1.78 -18.29
CA VAL A 56 1.52 -1.39 -17.91
C VAL A 56 2.15 -2.48 -17.07
N SER A 57 3.32 -2.97 -17.48
CA SER A 57 4.02 -4.03 -16.76
C SER A 57 4.46 -3.55 -15.37
N ASP A 58 4.28 -4.38 -14.35
CA ASP A 58 4.81 -4.17 -13.00
C ASP A 58 6.29 -4.53 -12.85
N SER A 59 6.92 -5.01 -13.93
CA SER A 59 8.31 -5.48 -13.92
C SER A 59 9.35 -4.36 -13.74
N ASN A 60 8.98 -3.11 -14.02
CA ASN A 60 9.82 -1.94 -13.76
C ASN A 60 8.94 -0.77 -13.27
N PRO A 61 9.30 -0.15 -12.13
CA PRO A 61 8.50 0.93 -11.53
C PRO A 61 8.39 2.19 -12.39
N PHE A 62 9.33 2.42 -13.32
CA PHE A 62 9.29 3.59 -14.20
C PHE A 62 8.20 3.54 -15.27
N TYR A 63 7.72 2.36 -15.67
CA TYR A 63 6.70 2.27 -16.72
C TYR A 63 5.41 2.98 -16.32
N ALA A 64 5.00 2.89 -15.05
CA ALA A 64 3.84 3.61 -14.53
C ALA A 64 4.05 5.13 -14.55
N LEU A 65 5.25 5.63 -14.22
CA LEU A 65 5.58 7.06 -14.27
C LEU A 65 5.53 7.59 -15.71
N ILE A 66 6.06 6.82 -16.66
CA ILE A 66 6.03 7.15 -18.10
C ILE A 66 4.59 7.22 -18.62
N ALA A 67 3.75 6.27 -18.21
CA ALA A 67 2.37 6.13 -18.65
C ALA A 67 1.40 7.13 -18.00
N THR A 68 1.69 7.60 -16.78
CA THR A 68 0.81 8.50 -16.00
C THR A 68 0.38 9.75 -16.76
N PRO A 69 1.26 10.55 -17.40
CA PRO A 69 0.84 11.73 -18.17
C PRO A 69 0.07 11.39 -19.44
N LEU A 70 0.02 10.13 -19.91
CA LEU A 70 -0.94 9.72 -20.93
C LEU A 70 -2.29 9.35 -20.29
N ALA A 71 -2.25 8.70 -19.13
CA ALA A 71 -3.42 8.17 -18.44
C ALA A 71 -4.30 9.24 -17.79
N VAL A 72 -3.67 10.31 -17.26
CA VAL A 72 -4.34 11.51 -16.74
C VAL A 72 -3.56 12.73 -17.18
N HIS A 73 -4.24 13.64 -17.86
CA HIS A 73 -3.64 14.88 -18.32
C HIS A 73 -4.66 16.01 -18.43
N TYR A 74 -4.15 17.22 -18.61
CA TYR A 74 -4.93 18.44 -18.54
C TYR A 74 -4.66 19.35 -19.72
N ASP A 75 -5.71 19.93 -20.29
CA ASP A 75 -5.56 20.98 -21.29
C ASP A 75 -5.13 22.32 -20.65
N LYS A 76 -5.05 23.37 -21.48
CA LYS A 76 -4.63 24.70 -21.04
C LYS A 76 -5.66 25.34 -20.12
N GLU A 77 -6.93 25.03 -20.34
CA GLU A 77 -8.08 25.51 -19.57
C GLU A 77 -8.24 24.75 -18.24
N GLY A 78 -7.50 23.67 -18.03
CA GLY A 78 -7.53 22.86 -16.82
C GLY A 78 -8.61 21.76 -16.82
N ASN A 79 -9.19 21.45 -17.99
CA ASN A 79 -10.06 20.30 -18.15
C ASN A 79 -9.22 19.02 -18.13
N ARG A 80 -9.75 18.00 -17.43
CA ARG A 80 -9.07 16.73 -17.22
C ARG A 80 -9.53 15.69 -18.23
N GLU A 81 -8.58 15.02 -18.87
CA GLU A 81 -8.81 13.76 -19.57
C GLU A 81 -8.28 12.59 -18.72
N VAL A 82 -9.03 11.50 -18.66
CA VAL A 82 -8.66 10.30 -17.88
C VAL A 82 -9.07 9.02 -18.59
N ILE A 83 -8.10 8.10 -18.66
CA ILE A 83 -8.28 6.76 -19.22
C ILE A 83 -7.82 5.69 -18.22
N PRO A 84 -8.32 4.46 -18.31
CA PRO A 84 -7.90 3.38 -17.43
C PRO A 84 -6.45 2.97 -17.71
N MET A 85 -5.65 2.93 -16.66
CA MET A 85 -4.30 2.36 -16.67
C MET A 85 -4.26 1.16 -15.74
N TYR A 86 -3.93 -0.02 -16.27
CA TYR A 86 -3.87 -1.27 -15.52
C TYR A 86 -2.41 -1.69 -15.33
N ILE A 87 -1.89 -1.58 -14.10
CA ILE A 87 -0.58 -2.13 -13.75
C ILE A 87 -0.73 -3.64 -13.54
N LYS A 88 0.09 -4.44 -14.24
CA LYS A 88 -0.04 -5.89 -14.33
C LYS A 88 1.30 -6.60 -14.30
N ASN A 89 1.32 -7.74 -13.63
CA ASN A 89 2.28 -8.80 -13.87
C ASN A 89 1.86 -9.52 -15.15
N MET A 90 2.46 -9.17 -16.29
CA MET A 90 2.03 -9.68 -17.59
C MET A 90 2.00 -11.23 -17.67
N PRO A 91 3.00 -11.96 -17.13
CA PRO A 91 2.95 -13.42 -17.12
C PRO A 91 1.84 -14.04 -16.24
N ASN A 92 1.48 -13.38 -15.14
CA ASN A 92 0.53 -13.91 -14.17
C ASN A 92 -0.25 -12.77 -13.48
N PRO A 93 -1.22 -12.15 -14.19
CA PRO A 93 -1.91 -10.97 -13.68
C PRO A 93 -2.80 -11.30 -12.50
N SER A 94 -2.90 -10.39 -11.52
CA SER A 94 -3.83 -10.55 -10.40
C SER A 94 -5.28 -10.65 -10.88
N ARG A 95 -6.09 -11.48 -10.21
CA ARG A 95 -7.53 -11.54 -10.46
C ARG A 95 -8.22 -10.20 -10.24
N ALA A 96 -7.70 -9.37 -9.33
CA ALA A 96 -8.27 -8.07 -9.03
C ALA A 96 -8.21 -7.15 -10.25
N VAL A 97 -7.04 -7.02 -10.89
CA VAL A 97 -6.86 -6.14 -12.05
C VAL A 97 -7.59 -6.66 -13.29
N VAL A 98 -7.58 -7.98 -13.53
CA VAL A 98 -8.35 -8.60 -14.63
C VAL A 98 -9.85 -8.35 -14.47
N ARG A 99 -10.39 -8.48 -13.25
CA ARG A 99 -11.81 -8.23 -12.99
C ARG A 99 -12.16 -6.75 -13.17
N THR A 100 -11.30 -5.84 -12.70
CA THR A 100 -11.51 -4.40 -12.85
C THR A 100 -11.52 -3.99 -14.33
N GLU A 101 -10.60 -4.51 -15.14
CA GLU A 101 -10.59 -4.28 -16.58
C GLU A 101 -11.91 -4.70 -17.25
N GLN A 102 -12.41 -5.90 -16.94
CA GLN A 102 -13.69 -6.39 -17.45
C GLN A 102 -14.88 -5.50 -17.02
N MET A 103 -14.88 -5.02 -15.78
CA MET A 103 -15.92 -4.13 -15.26
C MET A 103 -15.93 -2.77 -15.96
N VAL A 104 -14.75 -2.17 -16.15
CA VAL A 104 -14.60 -0.89 -16.86
C VAL A 104 -14.94 -1.06 -18.34
N GLY A 105 -14.49 -2.14 -18.98
CA GLY A 105 -14.89 -2.54 -20.31
C GLY A 105 -14.49 -1.58 -21.43
N ARG A 106 -13.38 -0.85 -21.26
CA ARG A 106 -12.76 -0.04 -22.33
C ARG A 106 -11.73 -0.87 -23.09
N LEU A 107 -11.59 -0.64 -24.39
CA LEU A 107 -10.63 -1.34 -25.22
C LEU A 107 -9.19 -0.97 -24.79
N VAL A 108 -8.37 -1.98 -24.50
CA VAL A 108 -6.93 -1.78 -24.30
C VAL A 108 -6.26 -1.72 -25.67
N ASP A 109 -5.78 -0.55 -26.07
CA ASP A 109 -5.12 -0.29 -27.35
C ASP A 109 -3.65 0.16 -27.19
N LEU A 110 -3.15 0.20 -25.95
CA LEU A 110 -1.72 0.35 -25.61
C LEU A 110 -1.29 -0.67 -24.56
N VAL A 111 -0.18 -1.38 -24.82
CA VAL A 111 0.42 -2.33 -23.89
C VAL A 111 1.91 -2.05 -23.75
N ILE A 112 2.36 -1.82 -22.51
CA ILE A 112 3.77 -1.76 -22.12
C ILE A 112 4.10 -3.07 -21.42
N ASP A 113 4.59 -4.06 -22.17
CA ASP A 113 4.75 -5.45 -21.71
C ASP A 113 6.04 -5.74 -20.93
N GLY A 114 6.94 -4.75 -20.83
CA GLY A 114 8.23 -4.88 -20.16
C GLY A 114 9.35 -5.49 -21.00
N THR A 115 9.14 -5.69 -22.31
CA THR A 115 10.18 -6.20 -23.23
C THR A 115 11.23 -5.15 -23.60
N LYS A 116 10.85 -3.87 -23.61
CA LYS A 116 11.70 -2.71 -23.92
C LYS A 116 12.14 -2.01 -22.63
N SER A 117 13.34 -1.42 -22.63
CA SER A 117 13.83 -0.63 -21.50
C SER A 117 12.96 0.62 -21.24
N PRO A 118 12.97 1.19 -20.02
CA PRO A 118 12.28 2.45 -19.73
C PRO A 118 12.65 3.58 -20.71
N LYS A 119 13.92 3.64 -21.15
CA LYS A 119 14.36 4.57 -22.19
C LYS A 119 13.60 4.37 -23.50
N GLU A 120 13.64 3.18 -24.05
CA GLU A 120 13.00 2.89 -25.34
C GLU A 120 11.49 3.14 -25.29
N VAL A 121 10.82 2.68 -24.22
CA VAL A 121 9.37 2.91 -24.03
C VAL A 121 9.07 4.40 -23.95
N SER A 122 9.81 5.16 -23.14
CA SER A 122 9.53 6.58 -22.96
C SER A 122 9.71 7.41 -24.23
N LEU A 123 10.74 7.12 -25.03
CA LEU A 123 10.97 7.81 -26.32
C LEU A 123 9.88 7.45 -27.34
N GLU A 124 9.52 6.17 -27.46
CA GLU A 124 8.49 5.72 -28.41
C GLU A 124 7.12 6.32 -28.09
N LEU A 125 6.71 6.32 -26.82
CA LEU A 125 5.44 6.91 -26.40
C LEU A 125 5.43 8.42 -26.61
N ALA A 126 6.55 9.09 -26.33
CA ALA A 126 6.70 10.52 -26.57
C ALA A 126 6.51 10.87 -28.05
N GLU A 127 7.19 10.18 -28.98
CA GLU A 127 7.04 10.43 -30.42
C GLU A 127 5.65 10.08 -30.95
N LYS A 128 5.04 9.01 -30.43
CA LYS A 128 3.74 8.52 -30.88
C LYS A 128 2.60 9.44 -30.46
N TYR A 129 2.57 9.85 -29.20
CA TYR A 129 1.39 10.48 -28.60
C TYR A 129 1.51 11.99 -28.41
N TRP A 130 2.71 12.57 -28.46
CA TRP A 130 2.88 14.03 -28.45
C TRP A 130 3.13 14.58 -29.85
N ASP A 131 2.42 15.64 -30.22
CA ASP A 131 2.68 16.43 -31.43
C ASP A 131 3.84 17.39 -31.21
N LYS A 132 3.78 18.10 -30.08
CA LYS A 132 4.79 19.03 -29.61
C LYS A 132 4.74 19.14 -28.10
N SER A 133 5.85 19.57 -27.51
CA SER A 133 5.92 19.90 -26.09
C SER A 133 6.94 21.00 -25.85
N ASP A 134 6.59 22.01 -25.07
CA ASP A 134 7.53 23.10 -24.71
C ASP A 134 8.58 22.62 -23.67
N LEU A 135 8.20 21.63 -22.88
CA LEU A 135 8.94 21.10 -21.72
C LEU A 135 8.93 19.55 -21.75
N ALA A 136 9.91 18.91 -21.12
CA ALA A 136 9.88 17.48 -20.83
C ALA A 136 10.36 17.21 -19.39
N LEU A 137 9.79 16.18 -18.75
CA LEU A 137 10.31 15.67 -17.48
C LEU A 137 11.29 14.53 -17.78
N VAL A 138 12.56 14.70 -17.42
CA VAL A 138 13.62 13.71 -17.67
C VAL A 138 14.05 13.12 -16.34
N ILE A 139 13.91 11.81 -16.20
CA ILE A 139 14.17 11.09 -14.95
C ILE A 139 15.34 10.12 -15.16
N LYS A 140 16.31 10.12 -14.23
CA LYS A 140 17.39 9.14 -14.23
C LYS A 140 16.85 7.72 -13.96
N ASP A 141 17.27 6.75 -14.75
CA ASP A 141 16.83 5.35 -14.64
C ASP A 141 17.52 4.59 -13.48
N ASP A 142 17.34 5.09 -12.26
CA ASP A 142 17.85 4.48 -11.03
C ASP A 142 17.07 4.90 -9.78
N LYS A 143 17.56 4.48 -8.60
CA LYS A 143 16.92 4.79 -7.31
C LYS A 143 16.78 6.29 -7.06
N GLU A 144 17.86 7.04 -7.26
CA GLU A 144 17.90 8.49 -7.01
C GLU A 144 16.92 9.22 -7.94
N GLY A 145 16.94 8.88 -9.24
CA GLY A 145 15.99 9.41 -10.21
C GLY A 145 14.55 9.06 -9.87
N TYR A 146 14.27 7.84 -9.43
CA TYR A 146 12.91 7.44 -9.02
C TYR A 146 12.41 8.21 -7.79
N GLU A 147 13.24 8.36 -6.75
CA GLU A 147 12.84 9.08 -5.52
C GLU A 147 12.35 10.50 -5.81
N VAL A 148 13.04 11.22 -6.69
CA VAL A 148 12.66 12.58 -7.10
C VAL A 148 11.56 12.55 -8.17
N GLY A 149 11.71 11.68 -9.17
CA GLY A 149 10.82 11.55 -10.32
C GLY A 149 9.40 11.12 -9.93
N LEU A 150 9.26 10.29 -8.89
CA LEU A 150 7.97 9.91 -8.33
C LEU A 150 7.17 11.14 -7.90
N VAL A 151 7.79 12.07 -7.17
CA VAL A 151 7.14 13.31 -6.70
C VAL A 151 6.91 14.29 -7.85
N ALA A 152 7.82 14.35 -8.82
CA ALA A 152 7.73 15.26 -9.96
C ALA A 152 6.75 14.81 -11.05
N THR A 153 6.43 13.52 -11.16
CA THR A 153 5.62 12.96 -12.27
C THR A 153 4.26 13.65 -12.46
N PRO A 154 3.49 14.03 -11.41
CA PRO A 154 2.23 14.73 -11.65
C PRO A 154 2.38 16.10 -12.33
N ILE A 155 3.56 16.75 -12.26
CA ILE A 155 3.86 17.95 -13.08
C ILE A 155 3.68 17.62 -14.57
N ALA A 156 4.12 16.42 -14.98
CA ALA A 156 4.00 15.98 -16.37
C ALA A 156 2.54 15.83 -16.81
N SER A 157 1.69 15.30 -15.93
CA SER A 157 0.24 15.23 -16.14
C SER A 157 -0.41 16.61 -16.23
N TYR A 158 -0.07 17.53 -15.31
CA TYR A 158 -0.68 18.86 -15.24
C TYR A 158 -0.32 19.75 -16.42
N LEU A 159 0.85 19.54 -17.03
CA LEU A 159 1.30 20.28 -18.20
C LEU A 159 1.11 19.49 -19.50
N SER A 160 0.58 18.27 -19.44
CA SER A 160 0.47 17.35 -20.59
C SER A 160 1.79 17.18 -21.34
N ILE A 161 2.92 17.01 -20.62
CA ILE A 161 4.27 16.87 -21.19
C ILE A 161 4.79 15.44 -21.09
N PRO A 162 5.71 15.00 -21.96
CA PRO A 162 6.25 13.64 -21.89
C PRO A 162 7.21 13.46 -20.72
N VAL A 163 7.22 12.24 -20.18
CA VAL A 163 8.22 11.75 -19.23
C VAL A 163 9.23 10.89 -19.99
N ILE A 164 10.50 11.26 -19.95
CA ILE A 164 11.62 10.53 -20.53
C ILE A 164 12.46 9.92 -19.42
N VAL A 165 12.68 8.60 -19.46
CA VAL A 165 13.49 7.90 -18.46
C VAL A 165 14.79 7.46 -19.10
N THR A 166 15.94 7.85 -18.56
CA THR A 166 17.24 7.49 -19.17
C THR A 166 18.40 7.55 -18.18
N ASN A 167 19.44 6.76 -18.44
CA ASN A 167 20.72 6.87 -17.73
C ASN A 167 21.60 8.03 -18.21
N LYS A 168 21.36 8.54 -19.42
CA LYS A 168 22.10 9.65 -20.05
C LYS A 168 21.27 10.34 -21.12
N ILE A 169 21.49 11.64 -21.32
CA ILE A 169 20.89 12.40 -22.42
C ILE A 169 21.78 12.22 -23.65
N ASP A 170 21.57 11.13 -24.39
CA ASP A 170 22.32 10.78 -25.61
C ASP A 170 21.57 11.17 -26.90
N SER A 171 22.14 10.83 -28.06
CA SER A 171 21.61 11.23 -29.38
C SER A 171 20.13 10.92 -29.58
N ASP A 172 19.67 9.76 -29.10
CA ASP A 172 18.28 9.32 -29.31
C ASP A 172 17.30 10.17 -28.50
N VAL A 173 17.70 10.50 -27.25
CA VAL A 173 16.93 11.40 -26.39
C VAL A 173 16.88 12.79 -27.02
N ILE A 174 18.02 13.28 -27.50
CA ILE A 174 18.13 14.61 -28.12
C ILE A 174 17.28 14.69 -29.39
N GLU A 175 17.33 13.67 -30.24
CA GLU A 175 16.55 13.59 -31.47
C GLU A 175 15.04 13.63 -31.14
N THR A 176 14.59 12.83 -30.17
CA THR A 176 13.20 12.78 -29.73
C THR A 176 12.73 14.14 -29.20
N LEU A 177 13.49 14.74 -28.28
CA LEU A 177 13.17 16.07 -27.71
C LEU A 177 13.14 17.16 -28.80
N SER A 178 14.05 17.08 -29.78
CA SER A 178 14.10 18.02 -30.90
C SER A 178 12.88 17.88 -31.83
N LYS A 179 12.46 16.64 -32.15
CA LYS A 179 11.24 16.37 -32.93
C LYS A 179 10.01 16.95 -32.26
N LEU A 180 9.92 16.83 -30.94
CA LEU A 180 8.83 17.39 -30.13
C LEU A 180 8.96 18.90 -29.87
N LYS A 181 10.04 19.53 -30.33
CA LYS A 181 10.34 20.97 -30.17
C LYS A 181 10.48 21.41 -28.70
N VAL A 182 10.97 20.51 -27.85
CA VAL A 182 11.23 20.78 -26.43
C VAL A 182 12.35 21.81 -26.30
N ARG A 183 12.10 22.85 -25.49
CA ARG A 183 13.05 23.96 -25.26
C ARG A 183 13.66 23.93 -23.86
N HIS A 184 12.94 23.33 -22.92
CA HIS A 184 13.33 23.22 -21.53
C HIS A 184 13.16 21.78 -21.05
N ALA A 185 13.92 21.36 -20.05
CA ALA A 185 13.61 20.12 -19.35
C ALA A 185 13.72 20.29 -17.83
N LEU A 186 12.85 19.58 -17.12
CA LEU A 186 12.97 19.33 -15.70
C LEU A 186 13.76 18.03 -15.54
N ILE A 187 14.91 18.06 -14.87
CA ILE A 187 15.78 16.89 -14.70
C ILE A 187 15.69 16.39 -13.27
N CYS A 188 15.26 15.14 -13.08
CA CYS A 188 15.24 14.43 -11.81
C CYS A 188 16.45 13.47 -11.71
N GLY A 189 17.30 13.70 -10.71
CA GLY A 189 18.55 12.96 -10.51
C GLY A 189 19.74 13.56 -11.25
N ASN A 190 20.92 13.00 -11.01
CA ASN A 190 22.18 13.53 -11.56
C ASN A 190 22.38 13.23 -13.06
N LEU A 191 21.67 13.97 -13.93
CA LEU A 191 21.88 14.04 -15.38
C LEU A 191 22.40 15.44 -15.79
N SER A 192 23.12 15.49 -16.91
CA SER A 192 23.63 16.74 -17.48
C SER A 192 23.46 16.75 -19.00
N THR A 193 23.35 17.95 -19.57
CA THR A 193 23.28 18.18 -21.00
C THR A 193 23.82 19.57 -21.31
N ASP A 194 24.50 19.70 -22.47
CA ASP A 194 25.05 20.97 -22.96
C ASP A 194 24.12 21.64 -24.00
N LEU A 195 22.96 21.05 -24.29
CA LEU A 195 22.14 21.41 -25.45
C LEU A 195 21.07 22.46 -25.18
N PHE A 196 20.61 22.54 -23.94
CA PHE A 196 19.68 23.55 -23.45
C PHE A 196 19.90 23.72 -21.94
N THR A 197 19.40 24.79 -21.34
CA THR A 197 19.53 25.03 -19.89
C THR A 197 18.43 24.26 -19.15
N PRO A 198 18.73 23.12 -18.49
CA PRO A 198 17.73 22.40 -17.73
C PRO A 198 17.47 23.08 -16.39
N TYR A 199 16.28 22.84 -15.82
CA TYR A 199 16.05 23.04 -14.39
C TYR A 199 16.27 21.70 -13.68
N LYS A 200 17.25 21.64 -12.79
CA LYS A 200 17.52 20.43 -12.00
C LYS A 200 16.62 20.41 -10.76
N ILE A 201 15.92 19.31 -10.59
CA ILE A 201 15.18 18.99 -9.38
C ILE A 201 16.08 18.04 -8.59
N GLU A 202 16.76 18.58 -7.57
CA GLU A 202 17.81 17.85 -6.85
C GLU A 202 17.22 16.89 -5.81
N THR A 203 16.10 17.25 -5.19
CA THR A 203 15.48 16.47 -4.12
C THR A 203 13.97 16.32 -4.29
N ALA A 204 13.38 15.35 -3.58
CA ALA A 204 11.93 15.19 -3.48
C ALA A 204 11.24 16.44 -2.88
N ASP A 205 11.89 17.15 -1.94
CA ASP A 205 11.37 18.39 -1.37
C ASP A 205 11.39 19.53 -2.40
N ASP A 206 12.37 19.58 -3.31
CA ASP A 206 12.38 20.53 -4.43
C ASP A 206 11.25 20.23 -5.42
N ALA A 207 11.07 18.96 -5.77
CA ALA A 207 9.97 18.51 -6.62
C ALA A 207 8.62 18.93 -6.03
N LEU A 208 8.45 18.73 -4.72
CA LEU A 208 7.28 19.11 -3.94
C LEU A 208 7.03 20.62 -3.98
N ASN A 209 8.07 21.44 -3.87
CA ASN A 209 7.92 22.90 -3.93
C ASN A 209 7.48 23.37 -5.33
N VAL A 210 8.05 22.79 -6.38
CA VAL A 210 7.69 23.11 -7.77
C VAL A 210 6.23 22.73 -8.06
N ILE A 211 5.80 21.53 -7.67
CA ILE A 211 4.43 21.07 -7.92
C ILE A 211 3.40 21.85 -7.10
N ILE A 212 3.67 22.22 -5.84
CA ILE A 212 2.77 23.07 -5.04
C ILE A 212 2.50 24.39 -5.79
N SER A 213 3.58 25.08 -6.20
CA SER A 213 3.45 26.35 -6.91
C SER A 213 2.69 26.20 -8.24
N LEU A 214 2.88 25.09 -8.96
CA LEU A 214 2.14 24.81 -10.19
C LEU A 214 0.66 24.53 -9.94
N VAL A 215 0.32 23.74 -8.91
CA VAL A 215 -1.07 23.40 -8.59
C VAL A 215 -1.85 24.64 -8.15
N GLU A 216 -1.26 25.47 -7.29
CA GLU A 216 -1.84 26.75 -6.86
C GLU A 216 -2.10 27.67 -8.06
N GLU A 217 -1.13 27.81 -8.96
CA GLU A 217 -1.27 28.66 -10.15
C GLU A 217 -2.29 28.11 -11.16
N LYS A 218 -2.29 26.79 -11.41
CA LYS A 218 -3.12 26.18 -12.46
C LYS A 218 -4.55 25.89 -12.01
N PHE A 219 -4.73 25.49 -10.76
CA PHE A 219 -6.02 24.99 -10.25
C PHE A 219 -6.62 25.85 -9.13
N GLY A 220 -5.83 26.73 -8.50
CA GLY A 220 -6.28 27.66 -7.46
C GLY A 220 -6.44 27.05 -6.06
N GLU A 221 -6.52 25.72 -5.95
CA GLU A 221 -6.71 24.99 -4.70
C GLU A 221 -5.87 23.72 -4.68
N LEU A 222 -5.37 23.36 -3.49
CA LEU A 222 -4.63 22.15 -3.22
C LEU A 222 -5.20 21.46 -1.97
N ASP A 223 -6.09 20.49 -2.20
CA ASP A 223 -6.85 19.79 -1.15
C ASP A 223 -6.52 18.29 -1.07
N TYR A 224 -5.56 17.80 -1.87
CA TYR A 224 -5.23 16.37 -1.97
C TYR A 224 -3.74 16.10 -1.86
N ILE A 225 -3.35 15.28 -0.88
CA ILE A 225 -1.98 14.85 -0.62
C ILE A 225 -1.92 13.33 -0.68
N THR A 226 -1.05 12.79 -1.53
CA THR A 226 -0.71 11.37 -1.52
C THR A 226 0.62 11.16 -0.79
N MET A 227 0.60 10.38 0.28
CA MET A 227 1.79 9.99 1.03
C MET A 227 2.22 8.58 0.62
N THR A 228 3.49 8.41 0.31
CA THR A 228 4.05 7.12 -0.12
C THR A 228 5.54 7.05 0.23
N ASN A 229 6.16 5.89 0.00
CA ASN A 229 7.59 5.72 0.22
C ASN A 229 8.23 5.10 -1.02
N PRO A 230 9.21 5.77 -1.66
CA PRO A 230 9.83 5.28 -2.89
C PRO A 230 10.70 4.02 -2.69
N LEU A 231 11.05 3.66 -1.45
CA LEU A 231 11.81 2.45 -1.16
C LEU A 231 11.05 1.16 -1.48
N ASP A 232 9.72 1.21 -1.56
CA ASP A 232 8.88 0.01 -1.71
C ASP A 232 9.02 -0.71 -3.06
N ALA A 233 9.55 -0.02 -4.06
CA ALA A 233 9.87 -0.57 -5.37
C ALA A 233 11.35 -1.02 -5.49
N TRP A 234 12.16 -0.79 -4.44
CA TRP A 234 13.59 -1.11 -4.38
C TRP A 234 13.85 -2.15 -3.30
N ARG A 235 13.67 -3.42 -3.66
CA ARG A 235 13.87 -4.52 -2.71
C ARG A 235 15.34 -4.63 -2.29
N PRO A 236 15.60 -4.98 -1.01
CA PRO A 236 16.95 -5.28 -0.55
C PRO A 236 17.48 -6.50 -1.30
N LYS A 237 18.77 -6.48 -1.63
CA LYS A 237 19.43 -7.65 -2.23
C LYS A 237 19.41 -8.82 -1.26
N VAL A 238 19.10 -9.99 -1.80
CA VAL A 238 19.29 -11.27 -1.11
C VAL A 238 20.75 -11.69 -1.29
N LEU A 239 21.48 -11.76 -0.18
CA LEU A 239 22.91 -12.08 -0.13
C LEU A 239 23.18 -13.58 -0.08
N ASP A 240 22.28 -14.34 0.55
CA ASP A 240 22.35 -15.80 0.67
C ASP A 240 20.95 -16.39 0.94
N LYS A 241 20.79 -17.69 0.70
CA LYS A 241 19.51 -18.41 0.86
C LYS A 241 19.69 -19.78 1.51
N LYS A 242 18.77 -20.13 2.40
CA LYS A 242 18.67 -21.48 2.97
C LYS A 242 17.26 -22.05 2.84
N TYR A 243 17.16 -23.31 2.44
CA TYR A 243 15.89 -24.03 2.27
C TYR A 243 15.78 -25.20 3.24
N PHE A 244 14.58 -25.36 3.79
CA PHE A 244 14.18 -26.47 4.64
C PHE A 244 12.84 -27.02 4.15
N SER A 245 12.68 -28.34 4.13
CA SER A 245 11.42 -28.98 3.74
C SER A 245 11.17 -30.18 4.64
N SER A 246 9.92 -30.34 5.08
CA SER A 246 9.49 -31.54 5.79
C SER A 246 9.22 -32.67 4.80
N PRO A 247 9.26 -33.95 5.23
CA PRO A 247 8.54 -34.99 4.51
C PRO A 247 7.04 -34.65 4.48
N VAL A 248 6.29 -35.31 3.59
CA VAL A 248 4.83 -35.29 3.66
C VAL A 248 4.40 -35.97 4.94
N MET A 249 3.62 -35.28 5.77
CA MET A 249 3.14 -35.76 7.06
C MET A 249 1.64 -35.92 7.03
N GLU A 250 1.14 -37.04 7.55
CA GLU A 250 -0.29 -37.26 7.77
C GLU A 250 -0.67 -36.77 9.17
N ILE A 251 -1.72 -35.95 9.26
CA ILE A 251 -2.27 -35.45 10.52
C ILE A 251 -3.76 -35.76 10.60
N LYS A 252 -4.24 -36.07 11.80
CA LYS A 252 -5.67 -36.33 12.04
C LYS A 252 -6.47 -35.03 12.08
N SER A 253 -7.70 -35.11 11.59
CA SER A 253 -8.63 -33.98 11.54
C SER A 253 -9.02 -33.48 12.94
N SER A 254 -9.01 -32.16 13.14
CA SER A 254 -9.30 -31.49 14.42
C SER A 254 -10.71 -30.88 14.52
N VAL A 255 -11.68 -31.38 13.74
CA VAL A 255 -13.05 -30.83 13.70
C VAL A 255 -14.06 -31.67 14.49
N SER A 256 -15.16 -31.03 14.91
CA SER A 256 -16.24 -31.67 15.67
C SER A 256 -17.04 -32.71 14.88
N THR A 257 -17.06 -32.66 13.54
CA THR A 257 -17.62 -33.76 12.75
C THR A 257 -16.80 -35.04 12.89
N GLN A 258 -15.54 -34.95 13.33
CA GLN A 258 -14.59 -36.04 13.50
C GLN A 258 -14.21 -36.26 14.98
N LEU A 259 -15.13 -36.01 15.94
CA LEU A 259 -14.87 -36.05 17.39
C LEU A 259 -14.02 -37.23 17.88
N VAL A 260 -14.30 -38.46 17.42
CA VAL A 260 -13.51 -39.65 17.81
C VAL A 260 -12.07 -39.54 17.32
N GLN A 261 -11.85 -39.10 16.09
CA GLN A 261 -10.50 -38.94 15.54
C GLN A 261 -9.76 -37.77 16.17
N MET A 262 -10.47 -36.68 16.45
CA MET A 262 -9.93 -35.56 17.21
C MET A 262 -9.46 -36.01 18.59
N ALA A 263 -10.28 -36.77 19.33
CA ALA A 263 -9.94 -37.27 20.66
C ALA A 263 -8.78 -38.29 20.64
N VAL A 264 -8.83 -39.28 19.74
CA VAL A 264 -7.75 -40.27 19.57
C VAL A 264 -6.47 -39.58 19.11
N GLY A 265 -6.56 -38.61 18.21
CA GLY A 265 -5.42 -37.86 17.71
C GLY A 265 -4.80 -36.95 18.78
N ALA A 266 -5.60 -36.31 19.63
CA ALA A 266 -5.10 -35.54 20.77
C ALA A 266 -4.34 -36.43 21.76
N LEU A 267 -4.87 -37.62 22.09
CA LEU A 267 -4.20 -38.59 22.96
C LEU A 267 -2.85 -39.07 22.38
N LEU A 268 -2.80 -39.29 21.07
CA LEU A 268 -1.60 -39.77 20.37
C LEU A 268 -0.69 -38.64 19.86
N GLN A 269 -1.02 -37.37 20.14
CA GLN A 269 -0.37 -36.18 19.58
C GLN A 269 -0.24 -36.20 18.05
N SER A 270 -1.17 -36.86 17.35
CA SER A 270 -1.16 -37.02 15.89
C SER A 270 -2.10 -36.04 15.17
N THR A 271 -2.65 -35.05 15.87
CA THR A 271 -3.42 -33.92 15.29
C THR A 271 -2.52 -32.75 14.89
N ILE A 272 -1.26 -32.77 15.29
CA ILE A 272 -0.30 -31.68 15.10
C ILE A 272 0.93 -32.24 14.37
N ALA A 273 1.28 -31.65 13.24
CA ALA A 273 2.60 -31.83 12.62
C ALA A 273 3.54 -30.76 13.16
N LYS A 274 4.77 -31.16 13.52
CA LYS A 274 5.82 -30.25 14.01
C LYS A 274 7.02 -30.25 13.08
N PHE A 275 7.56 -29.08 12.79
CA PHE A 275 8.75 -28.94 11.95
C PHE A 275 9.70 -27.89 12.49
N ASN A 276 10.98 -28.22 12.58
CA ASN A 276 12.00 -27.36 13.16
C ASN A 276 12.99 -26.90 12.10
N PHE A 277 13.42 -25.64 12.17
CA PHE A 277 14.50 -25.09 11.36
C PHE A 277 15.35 -24.11 12.17
N THR A 278 16.53 -23.75 11.66
CA THR A 278 17.44 -22.81 12.32
C THR A 278 17.84 -21.73 11.33
N ILE A 279 17.72 -20.47 11.75
CA ILE A 279 18.23 -19.32 10.98
C ILE A 279 19.77 -19.40 11.02
N PRO A 280 20.49 -19.32 9.89
CA PRO A 280 21.96 -19.32 9.90
C PRO A 280 22.56 -18.21 10.77
N GLU A 281 23.71 -18.46 11.40
CA GLU A 281 24.29 -17.59 12.44
C GLU A 281 24.57 -16.16 11.96
N ASP A 282 24.96 -15.99 10.71
CA ASP A 282 25.33 -14.71 10.11
C ASP A 282 24.16 -13.95 9.47
N TYR A 283 22.93 -14.45 9.60
CA TYR A 283 21.72 -13.83 9.04
C TYR A 283 21.12 -12.84 10.04
N LYS A 284 21.67 -11.62 10.05
CA LYS A 284 21.16 -10.52 10.88
C LYS A 284 19.77 -10.02 10.46
N TYR A 285 19.53 -9.89 9.17
CA TYR A 285 18.22 -9.56 8.60
C TYR A 285 17.73 -10.78 7.83
N ALA A 286 16.92 -11.61 8.48
CA ALA A 286 16.43 -12.86 7.91
C ALA A 286 14.99 -12.68 7.44
N LEU A 287 14.73 -12.85 6.14
CA LEU A 287 13.38 -12.96 5.62
C LEU A 287 13.00 -14.44 5.58
N VAL A 288 12.12 -14.84 6.50
CA VAL A 288 11.60 -16.20 6.61
C VAL A 288 10.31 -16.29 5.80
N LYS A 289 10.29 -17.17 4.79
CA LYS A 289 9.12 -17.47 3.97
C LYS A 289 8.64 -18.86 4.31
N VAL A 290 7.40 -18.97 4.79
CA VAL A 290 6.78 -20.24 5.16
C VAL A 290 5.70 -20.56 4.15
N GLU A 291 5.81 -21.70 3.47
CA GLU A 291 4.72 -22.29 2.68
C GLU A 291 4.30 -23.61 3.32
N VAL A 292 3.04 -23.76 3.70
CA VAL A 292 2.47 -25.05 4.10
C VAL A 292 1.43 -25.45 3.06
N VAL A 293 1.61 -26.61 2.45
CA VAL A 293 0.73 -27.11 1.38
C VAL A 293 -0.15 -28.22 1.93
N ASN A 294 -1.46 -28.06 1.77
CA ASN A 294 -2.42 -29.13 1.98
C ASN A 294 -2.44 -30.01 0.71
N GLN A 295 -2.03 -31.27 0.87
CA GLN A 295 -1.88 -32.23 -0.23
C GLN A 295 -3.21 -32.89 -0.62
N ASP A 296 -4.30 -32.60 0.11
CA ASP A 296 -5.62 -33.18 -0.08
C ASP A 296 -6.68 -32.07 -0.35
N PRO A 297 -6.61 -31.35 -1.50
CA PRO A 297 -7.38 -30.13 -1.74
C PRO A 297 -8.86 -30.34 -2.10
N GLU A 298 -9.32 -31.58 -2.28
CA GLU A 298 -10.63 -31.87 -2.89
C GLU A 298 -11.82 -31.35 -2.06
N GLY A 299 -11.66 -31.25 -0.75
CA GLY A 299 -12.73 -30.84 0.18
C GLY A 299 -12.83 -29.34 0.42
N ILE A 300 -12.00 -28.52 -0.23
CA ILE A 300 -11.86 -27.11 0.16
C ILE A 300 -13.01 -26.26 -0.34
N ASP A 301 -13.31 -26.35 -1.64
CA ASP A 301 -14.42 -25.59 -2.23
C ASP A 301 -15.79 -26.09 -1.72
N GLU A 302 -15.89 -27.37 -1.37
CA GLU A 302 -17.16 -27.99 -0.94
C GLU A 302 -17.39 -27.92 0.57
N PHE A 303 -16.36 -28.12 1.39
CA PHE A 303 -16.47 -28.23 2.86
C PHE A 303 -15.77 -27.11 3.62
N GLY A 304 -15.01 -26.24 2.94
CA GLY A 304 -14.17 -25.25 3.62
C GLY A 304 -13.01 -25.88 4.40
N ASP A 305 -12.55 -27.06 3.97
CA ASP A 305 -11.39 -27.72 4.57
C ASP A 305 -10.17 -26.79 4.53
N ALA A 306 -9.37 -26.79 5.59
CA ALA A 306 -8.25 -25.87 5.72
C ALA A 306 -7.17 -26.39 6.68
N ILE A 307 -5.94 -25.90 6.51
CA ILE A 307 -4.86 -26.10 7.46
C ILE A 307 -4.64 -24.83 8.28
N SER A 308 -4.33 -24.98 9.58
CA SER A 308 -3.94 -23.89 10.46
C SER A 308 -2.47 -24.00 10.80
N VAL A 309 -1.78 -22.86 10.83
CA VAL A 309 -0.33 -22.80 11.07
C VAL A 309 -0.05 -21.84 12.21
N GLN A 310 0.84 -22.24 13.13
CA GLN A 310 1.43 -21.38 14.14
C GLN A 310 2.92 -21.69 14.29
N GLY A 311 3.68 -20.78 14.87
CA GLY A 311 5.10 -21.04 15.11
C GLY A 311 5.85 -19.90 15.78
N GLY A 312 6.95 -20.25 16.43
CA GLY A 312 7.75 -19.35 17.22
C GLY A 312 9.13 -19.91 17.57
N ILE A 313 9.88 -19.15 18.36
CA ILE A 313 11.26 -19.45 18.72
C ILE A 313 11.33 -20.60 19.74
N VAL A 314 12.28 -21.52 19.57
CA VAL A 314 12.55 -22.60 20.52
C VAL A 314 13.62 -22.15 21.49
N ASP A 315 13.23 -21.38 22.50
CA ASP A 315 14.11 -20.88 23.55
C ASP A 315 13.33 -20.77 24.88
N PRO A 316 13.60 -21.64 25.87
CA PRO A 316 12.88 -21.64 27.15
C PRO A 316 13.18 -20.41 28.01
N THR A 317 14.18 -19.60 27.66
CA THR A 317 14.46 -18.32 28.32
C THR A 317 13.57 -17.19 27.80
N LYS A 318 12.80 -17.43 26.73
CA LYS A 318 11.85 -16.47 26.17
C LYS A 318 10.44 -16.71 26.71
N PRO A 319 9.61 -15.64 26.80
CA PRO A 319 8.20 -15.77 27.08
C PRO A 319 7.49 -16.82 26.21
N GLU A 320 6.56 -17.58 26.80
CA GLU A 320 5.84 -18.69 26.15
C GLU A 320 5.11 -18.25 24.87
N ASN A 321 4.55 -17.04 24.87
CA ASN A 321 3.88 -16.44 23.72
C ASN A 321 4.82 -16.27 22.50
N LEU A 322 6.09 -15.90 22.71
CA LEU A 322 7.10 -15.85 21.64
C LEU A 322 7.41 -17.25 21.10
N GLN A 323 7.45 -18.24 21.99
CA GLN A 323 7.72 -19.62 21.59
C GLN A 323 6.60 -20.21 20.72
N MET A 324 5.36 -19.76 20.93
CA MET A 324 4.20 -20.22 20.16
C MET A 324 3.90 -19.40 18.90
N PHE A 325 4.12 -18.07 18.94
CA PHE A 325 3.52 -17.15 17.97
C PHE A 325 4.43 -16.01 17.50
N GLU A 326 5.74 -16.03 17.79
CA GLU A 326 6.65 -14.98 17.29
C GLU A 326 6.64 -14.94 15.75
N LEU A 327 6.65 -16.10 15.08
CA LEU A 327 6.74 -16.16 13.61
C LEU A 327 5.36 -16.08 12.94
N ILE A 328 4.36 -16.80 13.48
CA ILE A 328 3.03 -16.92 12.88
C ILE A 328 1.96 -16.78 13.96
N SER A 329 0.97 -15.92 13.71
CA SER A 329 -0.16 -15.65 14.60
C SER A 329 -1.14 -16.82 14.70
N TYR A 330 -1.91 -16.89 15.78
CA TYR A 330 -3.03 -17.82 15.91
C TYR A 330 -4.16 -17.50 14.91
N GLY A 331 -4.86 -18.54 14.46
CA GLY A 331 -6.07 -18.40 13.64
C GLY A 331 -5.83 -18.11 12.16
N VAL A 332 -4.57 -18.04 11.72
CA VAL A 332 -4.24 -17.96 10.28
C VAL A 332 -4.30 -19.35 9.66
N THR A 333 -4.88 -19.43 8.47
CA THR A 333 -5.16 -20.70 7.81
C THR A 333 -4.86 -20.62 6.31
N SER A 334 -4.88 -21.76 5.62
CA SER A 334 -4.88 -21.75 4.16
C SER A 334 -6.14 -21.08 3.57
N ALA A 335 -7.28 -21.09 4.27
CA ALA A 335 -8.49 -20.39 3.85
C ALA A 335 -8.36 -18.86 3.88
N SER A 336 -7.45 -18.31 4.70
CA SER A 336 -7.13 -16.88 4.70
C SER A 336 -6.03 -16.50 3.70
N ASN A 337 -5.59 -17.43 2.86
CA ASN A 337 -4.54 -17.25 1.86
C ASN A 337 -5.08 -17.51 0.44
N PRO A 338 -4.55 -16.81 -0.59
CA PRO A 338 -4.96 -17.09 -1.96
C PRO A 338 -4.47 -18.48 -2.40
N ALA A 339 -5.42 -19.41 -2.54
CA ALA A 339 -5.20 -20.72 -3.15
C ALA A 339 -4.90 -20.57 -4.65
N VAL A 340 -4.17 -21.54 -5.22
CA VAL A 340 -4.01 -21.63 -6.68
C VAL A 340 -5.25 -22.30 -7.25
N ARG A 341 -5.86 -21.68 -8.26
CA ARG A 341 -7.08 -22.15 -8.89
C ARG A 341 -6.87 -22.40 -10.38
N ASP A 342 -7.66 -23.30 -10.95
CA ASP A 342 -7.73 -23.50 -12.40
C ASP A 342 -8.55 -22.39 -13.09
N ALA A 343 -8.66 -22.45 -14.43
CA ALA A 343 -9.42 -21.48 -15.22
C ALA A 343 -10.93 -21.46 -14.91
N ASN A 344 -11.48 -22.53 -14.32
CA ASN A 344 -12.87 -22.62 -13.89
C ASN A 344 -13.06 -22.12 -12.44
N GLY A 345 -11.98 -21.69 -11.79
CA GLY A 345 -12.00 -21.20 -10.42
C GLY A 345 -11.96 -22.30 -9.36
N ARG A 346 -11.67 -23.56 -9.69
CA ARG A 346 -11.55 -24.66 -8.71
C ARG A 346 -10.18 -24.66 -8.06
N VAL A 347 -10.09 -24.94 -6.76
CA VAL A 347 -8.79 -25.05 -6.06
C VAL A 347 -8.00 -26.25 -6.56
N ILE A 348 -6.75 -26.02 -6.99
CA ILE A 348 -5.79 -27.06 -7.40
C ILE A 348 -4.56 -27.14 -6.48
N LYS A 349 -4.23 -26.06 -5.77
CA LYS A 349 -3.22 -26.06 -4.70
C LYS A 349 -3.72 -25.19 -3.56
N ASP A 350 -3.94 -25.83 -2.42
CA ASP A 350 -4.25 -25.16 -1.17
C ASP A 350 -2.99 -24.95 -0.36
N ARG A 351 -2.78 -23.71 0.04
CA ARG A 351 -1.55 -23.33 0.73
C ARG A 351 -1.78 -22.21 1.72
N PHE A 352 -1.05 -22.28 2.81
CA PHE A 352 -0.71 -21.15 3.63
C PHE A 352 0.63 -20.59 3.15
N TYR A 353 0.76 -19.27 2.97
CA TYR A 353 2.02 -18.62 2.61
C TYR A 353 2.21 -17.32 3.39
N GLN A 354 3.36 -17.15 4.06
CA GLN A 354 3.68 -15.92 4.77
C GLN A 354 5.16 -15.57 4.64
N GLU A 355 5.46 -14.28 4.49
CA GLU A 355 6.80 -13.70 4.53
C GLU A 355 6.95 -12.89 5.83
N VAL A 356 8.04 -13.09 6.56
CA VAL A 356 8.32 -12.41 7.83
C VAL A 356 9.78 -12.00 7.92
N LEU A 357 10.04 -10.73 8.23
CA LEU A 357 11.38 -10.27 8.57
C LEU A 357 11.66 -10.52 10.06
N ILE A 358 12.78 -11.16 10.34
CA ILE A 358 13.30 -11.39 11.69
C ILE A 358 14.66 -10.69 11.82
N TYR A 359 14.78 -9.82 12.81
CA TYR A 359 16.00 -9.06 13.09
C TYR A 359 16.81 -9.67 14.23
N ASP A 360 18.11 -9.87 13.98
CA ASP A 360 19.12 -10.27 14.96
C ASP A 360 18.79 -11.58 15.69
N ARG A 361 18.33 -12.57 14.91
CA ARG A 361 18.05 -13.95 15.36
C ARG A 361 18.89 -15.00 14.63
N GLY A 362 20.06 -14.62 14.11
CA GLY A 362 21.02 -15.57 13.57
C GLY A 362 21.36 -16.65 14.59
N GLY A 363 21.31 -17.91 14.19
CA GLY A 363 21.53 -19.08 15.05
C GLY A 363 20.30 -19.55 15.84
N ALA A 364 19.21 -18.78 15.87
CA ALA A 364 18.00 -19.15 16.60
C ALA A 364 17.25 -20.31 15.92
N LYS A 365 16.74 -21.23 16.73
CA LYS A 365 15.89 -22.35 16.30
C LYS A 365 14.41 -21.95 16.38
N TYR A 366 13.63 -22.34 15.39
CA TYR A 366 12.18 -22.10 15.30
C TYR A 366 11.42 -23.41 15.10
N GLU A 367 10.21 -23.49 15.64
CA GLU A 367 9.27 -24.61 15.43
C GLU A 367 7.97 -24.09 14.79
N LEU A 368 7.53 -24.79 13.74
CA LEU A 368 6.22 -24.66 13.13
C LEU A 368 5.32 -25.80 13.60
N GLN A 369 4.06 -25.48 13.90
CA GLN A 369 3.03 -26.44 14.26
C GLN A 369 1.84 -26.27 13.31
N VAL A 370 1.40 -27.39 12.71
CA VAL A 370 0.32 -27.42 11.73
C VAL A 370 -0.78 -28.34 12.21
N THR A 371 -2.02 -27.86 12.19
CA THR A 371 -3.24 -28.66 12.39
C THR A 371 -4.09 -28.61 11.12
N GLY A 372 -5.01 -29.56 10.97
CA GLY A 372 -5.85 -29.65 9.79
C GLY A 372 -7.31 -29.88 10.13
N ASN A 373 -8.17 -29.13 9.44
CA ASN A 373 -9.60 -29.16 9.57
C ASN A 373 -10.19 -29.78 8.31
N TRP A 374 -10.57 -31.05 8.39
CA TRP A 374 -11.27 -31.75 7.30
C TRP A 374 -12.64 -32.24 7.79
N LEU A 375 -13.73 -31.68 7.25
CA LEU A 375 -15.07 -32.00 7.72
C LEU A 375 -15.47 -33.45 7.37
N SER A 376 -15.12 -33.90 6.17
CA SER A 376 -15.49 -35.22 5.66
C SER A 376 -14.39 -36.29 5.84
N LYS A 377 -13.13 -35.89 6.04
CA LYS A 377 -11.98 -36.81 6.15
C LYS A 377 -11.49 -36.96 7.60
N LYS A 378 -10.97 -38.15 7.92
CA LYS A 378 -10.40 -38.46 9.25
C LYS A 378 -8.98 -37.91 9.45
N SER A 379 -8.25 -37.77 8.35
CA SER A 379 -6.88 -37.26 8.29
C SER A 379 -6.66 -36.56 6.96
N GLY A 380 -5.59 -35.77 6.89
CA GLY A 380 -5.06 -35.25 5.65
C GLY A 380 -3.55 -35.08 5.72
N LYS A 381 -2.95 -34.81 4.56
CA LYS A 381 -1.51 -34.76 4.34
C LYS A 381 -1.04 -33.34 4.13
N VAL A 382 0.06 -32.99 4.77
CA VAL A 382 0.65 -31.65 4.70
C VAL A 382 2.15 -31.72 4.41
N GLN A 383 2.67 -30.69 3.74
CA GLN A 383 4.10 -30.48 3.57
C GLN A 383 4.46 -29.05 3.98
N ILE A 384 5.52 -28.90 4.77
CA ILE A 384 6.01 -27.61 5.26
C ILE A 384 7.31 -27.29 4.53
N ASN A 385 7.38 -26.10 3.93
CA ASN A 385 8.56 -25.58 3.26
C ASN A 385 8.93 -24.23 3.87
N VAL A 386 10.21 -24.04 4.18
CA VAL A 386 10.74 -22.79 4.72
C VAL A 386 11.95 -22.35 3.89
N GLU A 387 11.90 -21.12 3.38
CA GLU A 387 13.03 -20.42 2.78
C GLU A 387 13.46 -19.30 3.74
N VAL A 388 14.75 -19.20 4.02
CA VAL A 388 15.33 -18.13 4.82
C VAL A 388 16.31 -17.38 3.93
N ASP A 389 15.99 -16.13 3.62
CA ASP A 389 16.83 -15.23 2.83
C ASP A 389 17.63 -14.31 3.75
N LYS A 390 18.93 -14.18 3.50
CA LYS A 390 19.78 -13.16 4.12
C LYS A 390 19.63 -11.85 3.35
N LEU A 391 19.06 -10.83 3.96
CA LEU A 391 18.92 -9.52 3.34
C LEU A 391 20.12 -8.62 3.65
N GLU A 392 20.49 -7.75 2.70
CA GLU A 392 21.54 -6.75 2.91
C GLU A 392 21.13 -5.65 3.92
N ASN A 393 19.83 -5.37 4.01
CA ASN A 393 19.22 -4.38 4.91
C ASN A 393 17.76 -4.79 5.21
N PRO A 394 17.09 -4.18 6.21
CA PRO A 394 15.76 -4.64 6.63
C PRO A 394 14.59 -4.07 5.82
N TYR A 395 14.81 -3.13 4.89
CA TYR A 395 13.75 -2.37 4.21
C TYR A 395 13.01 -3.20 3.15
N TYR A 396 12.29 -4.24 3.57
CA TYR A 396 11.58 -5.16 2.69
C TYR A 396 10.08 -4.88 2.67
N ALA A 397 9.58 -4.26 1.61
CA ALA A 397 8.14 -4.01 1.47
C ALA A 397 7.36 -5.33 1.35
N MET A 398 6.42 -5.53 2.27
CA MET A 398 5.51 -6.67 2.26
C MET A 398 4.46 -6.51 1.16
N MET A 399 4.02 -5.27 0.92
CA MET A 399 3.20 -4.90 -0.24
C MET A 399 4.08 -4.20 -1.26
N LYS A 400 4.26 -4.82 -2.44
CA LYS A 400 5.37 -4.49 -3.34
C LYS A 400 5.00 -3.40 -4.35
N GLY A 401 5.81 -2.35 -4.44
CA GLY A 401 5.78 -1.33 -5.50
C GLY A 401 4.53 -0.45 -5.54
N LEU A 402 3.85 -0.26 -4.41
CA LEU A 402 2.62 0.52 -4.30
C LEU A 402 2.83 1.98 -4.72
N SER A 403 4.00 2.55 -4.45
CA SER A 403 4.35 3.94 -4.82
C SER A 403 4.19 4.22 -6.32
N THR A 404 4.33 3.21 -7.19
CA THR A 404 4.16 3.35 -8.64
C THR A 404 2.74 3.79 -9.05
N VAL A 405 1.74 3.55 -8.19
CA VAL A 405 0.34 3.95 -8.42
C VAL A 405 0.08 5.40 -7.98
N ALA A 406 0.94 5.96 -7.10
CA ALA A 406 0.72 7.28 -6.51
C ALA A 406 0.59 8.39 -7.55
N PRO A 407 1.43 8.50 -8.61
CA PRO A 407 1.30 9.55 -9.62
C PRO A 407 -0.06 9.58 -10.31
N TYR A 408 -0.60 8.41 -10.69
CA TYR A 408 -1.90 8.31 -11.35
C TYR A 408 -3.04 8.76 -10.43
N LEU A 409 -3.03 8.31 -9.18
CA LEU A 409 -4.01 8.72 -8.18
C LEU A 409 -3.94 10.23 -7.90
N THR A 410 -2.74 10.74 -7.64
CA THR A 410 -2.52 12.15 -7.32
C THR A 410 -2.92 13.05 -8.48
N ALA A 411 -2.48 12.71 -9.70
CA ALA A 411 -2.78 13.48 -10.89
C ALA A 411 -4.29 13.55 -11.15
N TYR A 412 -5.02 12.46 -10.92
CA TYR A 412 -6.48 12.46 -11.01
C TYR A 412 -7.11 13.49 -10.06
N HIS A 413 -6.61 13.59 -8.82
CA HIS A 413 -7.14 14.49 -7.81
C HIS A 413 -6.55 15.92 -7.82
N LYS A 414 -5.74 16.29 -8.84
CA LYS A 414 -5.04 17.60 -8.89
C LYS A 414 -4.15 17.86 -7.66
N GLY A 415 -3.68 16.80 -7.00
CA GLY A 415 -2.97 16.89 -5.73
C GLY A 415 -1.44 16.96 -5.84
N ILE A 416 -0.79 16.67 -4.73
CA ILE A 416 0.67 16.54 -4.61
C ILE A 416 1.08 15.19 -4.00
N ILE A 417 2.32 14.78 -4.24
CA ILE A 417 2.92 13.60 -3.61
C ILE A 417 3.89 14.05 -2.54
N PHE A 418 3.68 13.60 -1.30
CA PHE A 418 4.64 13.75 -0.23
C PHE A 418 5.32 12.40 0.05
N ALA A 419 6.49 12.19 -0.54
CA ALA A 419 7.19 10.91 -0.49
C ALA A 419 8.63 11.07 -0.03
N ARG A 420 9.04 10.26 0.95
CA ARG A 420 10.41 10.28 1.47
C ARG A 420 10.86 8.87 1.86
N PRO A 421 12.10 8.46 1.53
CA PRO A 421 12.65 7.19 1.97
C PRO A 421 12.65 7.01 3.49
N ASP A 422 12.91 8.10 4.23
CA ASP A 422 13.05 8.10 5.68
C ASP A 422 11.72 7.98 6.45
N PHE A 423 10.58 7.85 5.76
CA PHE A 423 9.33 7.45 6.37
C PHE A 423 9.33 5.97 6.81
N ALA A 424 10.10 5.11 6.15
CA ALA A 424 10.13 3.69 6.46
C ALA A 424 10.70 3.43 7.86
N PHE A 425 10.09 2.50 8.59
CA PHE A 425 10.55 2.05 9.90
C PHE A 425 10.72 0.54 9.93
N TYR A 426 11.93 0.10 10.30
CA TYR A 426 12.26 -1.29 10.55
C TYR A 426 13.20 -1.39 11.75
N PRO A 427 13.24 -2.52 12.48
CA PRO A 427 14.23 -2.72 13.51
C PRO A 427 15.63 -2.83 12.92
N ASP A 428 16.59 -2.14 13.55
CA ASP A 428 18.00 -2.18 13.17
C ASP A 428 18.92 -1.96 14.39
N ASP A 429 20.21 -1.75 14.14
CA ASP A 429 21.22 -1.51 15.17
C ASP A 429 21.11 -0.13 15.81
N ASN A 430 20.23 0.75 15.38
CA ASN A 430 20.03 2.10 15.93
C ASN A 430 18.69 2.22 16.67
N VAL A 431 17.72 1.36 16.36
CA VAL A 431 16.44 1.29 17.06
C VAL A 431 16.62 0.79 18.50
N ARG A 432 16.09 1.55 19.46
CA ARG A 432 16.24 1.28 20.90
C ARG A 432 14.94 1.48 21.67
N THR A 433 14.77 0.72 22.76
CA THR A 433 13.74 1.02 23.76
C THR A 433 14.04 2.38 24.43
N GLN A 434 13.07 2.90 25.19
CA GLN A 434 13.28 4.12 25.99
C GLN A 434 14.46 4.00 26.97
N LYS A 435 14.79 2.78 27.41
CA LYS A 435 15.92 2.47 28.31
C LYS A 435 17.24 2.24 27.58
N GLY A 436 17.28 2.34 26.25
CA GLY A 436 18.49 2.13 25.45
C GLY A 436 18.79 0.68 25.10
N GLU A 437 17.81 -0.23 25.20
CA GLU A 437 17.99 -1.66 24.92
C GLU A 437 17.75 -1.97 23.43
N ARG A 438 18.42 -3.00 22.88
CA ARG A 438 18.16 -3.49 21.51
C ARG A 438 16.81 -4.22 21.45
N CYS A 439 16.21 -4.22 20.25
CA CYS A 439 14.89 -4.80 20.00
C CYS A 439 14.93 -5.96 18.97
N PRO A 440 15.67 -7.06 19.21
CA PRO A 440 15.73 -8.20 18.30
C PRO A 440 14.37 -8.92 18.20
N GLY A 441 14.16 -9.67 17.13
CA GLY A 441 12.96 -10.50 16.90
C GLY A 441 12.11 -10.01 15.73
N TYR A 442 10.80 -10.18 15.85
CA TYR A 442 9.82 -9.84 14.81
C TYR A 442 9.87 -8.34 14.45
N TYR A 443 9.68 -8.03 13.17
CA TYR A 443 9.85 -6.68 12.63
C TYR A 443 8.79 -5.65 13.05
N SER A 444 7.57 -6.11 13.33
CA SER A 444 6.43 -5.24 13.65
C SER A 444 6.18 -5.12 15.16
N VAL A 445 5.82 -3.91 15.61
CA VAL A 445 5.45 -3.60 17.01
C VAL A 445 4.41 -4.56 17.56
N ARG A 446 3.44 -4.98 16.72
CA ARG A 446 2.34 -5.85 17.12
C ARG A 446 2.77 -7.22 17.62
N LYS A 447 4.01 -7.64 17.34
CA LYS A 447 4.62 -8.88 17.83
C LYS A 447 5.94 -8.64 18.56
N ASN A 448 6.44 -7.41 18.56
CA ASN A 448 7.64 -7.01 19.25
C ASN A 448 7.39 -5.68 19.97
N PRO A 449 6.73 -5.70 21.14
CA PRO A 449 6.31 -4.48 21.84
C PRO A 449 7.51 -3.60 22.28
N LYS A 450 8.74 -4.14 22.33
CA LYS A 450 9.96 -3.37 22.57
C LYS A 450 10.18 -2.28 21.51
N LEU A 451 9.65 -2.46 20.31
CA LEU A 451 9.73 -1.47 19.24
C LEU A 451 8.82 -0.26 19.45
N ALA A 452 7.79 -0.37 20.30
CA ALA A 452 6.70 0.62 20.38
C ALA A 452 7.18 2.07 20.57
N TYR A 453 8.13 2.28 21.48
CA TYR A 453 8.70 3.61 21.72
C TYR A 453 9.38 4.19 20.49
N ALA A 454 10.40 3.49 19.95
CA ALA A 454 11.15 3.97 18.79
C ALA A 454 10.25 4.12 17.56
N HIS A 455 9.33 3.18 17.36
CA HIS A 455 8.37 3.20 16.27
C HIS A 455 7.47 4.44 16.33
N ASN A 456 6.77 4.68 17.45
CA ASN A 456 5.85 5.81 17.54
C ASN A 456 6.58 7.16 17.53
N MET A 457 7.79 7.23 18.11
CA MET A 457 8.63 8.43 17.99
C MET A 457 9.12 8.66 16.56
N HIS A 458 9.36 7.61 15.78
CA HIS A 458 9.67 7.71 14.36
C HIS A 458 8.48 8.25 13.59
N VAL A 459 7.29 7.64 13.71
CA VAL A 459 6.06 8.13 13.05
C VAL A 459 5.83 9.61 13.38
N PHE A 460 5.93 9.98 14.66
CA PHE A 460 5.70 11.36 15.10
C PHE A 460 6.73 12.35 14.54
N ASN A 461 8.02 12.03 14.64
CA ASN A 461 9.09 12.98 14.29
C ASN A 461 9.45 13.00 12.80
N LYS A 462 9.37 11.85 12.11
CA LYS A 462 9.78 11.70 10.72
C LYS A 462 8.65 11.86 9.73
N ILE A 463 7.39 11.73 10.17
CA ILE A 463 6.24 11.77 9.27
C ILE A 463 5.24 12.84 9.69
N HIS A 464 4.65 12.72 10.89
CA HIS A 464 3.60 13.65 11.34
C HIS A 464 4.11 15.10 11.46
N LYS A 465 5.25 15.36 12.11
CA LYS A 465 5.82 16.71 12.19
C LYS A 465 6.12 17.32 10.81
N PRO A 466 6.80 16.61 9.88
CA PRO A 466 6.97 17.11 8.50
C PRO A 466 5.66 17.33 7.76
N LEU A 467 4.64 16.46 7.95
CA LEU A 467 3.32 16.65 7.37
C LEU A 467 2.66 17.94 7.89
N ASN A 468 2.68 18.20 9.20
CA ASN A 468 2.17 19.45 9.76
C ASN A 468 2.92 20.67 9.23
N LYS A 469 4.23 20.56 8.94
CA LYS A 469 4.99 21.65 8.29
C LYS A 469 4.54 21.87 6.84
N LEU A 470 4.25 20.80 6.11
CA LEU A 470 3.69 20.90 4.76
C LEU A 470 2.31 21.55 4.80
N LEU A 471 1.42 21.07 5.66
CA LEU A 471 0.08 21.65 5.87
C LEU A 471 0.16 23.13 6.28
N ALA A 472 1.05 23.46 7.22
CA ALA A 472 1.31 24.85 7.60
C ALA A 472 1.75 25.73 6.43
N LYS A 473 2.63 25.21 5.57
CA LYS A 473 3.06 25.91 4.35
C LYS A 473 1.89 26.14 3.39
N LEU A 474 1.04 25.13 3.17
CA LEU A 474 -0.12 25.22 2.28
C LEU A 474 -1.17 26.22 2.78
N ALA A 475 -1.33 26.33 4.10
CA ALA A 475 -2.25 27.28 4.73
C ALA A 475 -1.64 28.68 4.98
N ASP A 476 -0.36 28.90 4.64
CA ASP A 476 0.41 30.11 4.98
C ASP A 476 0.38 30.44 6.50
N ILE A 477 0.54 29.41 7.35
CA ILE A 477 0.52 29.52 8.81
C ILE A 477 1.91 29.26 9.38
N ASP A 478 2.44 30.19 10.19
CA ASP A 478 3.68 29.99 10.92
C ASP A 478 3.45 29.22 12.24
N ILE A 479 3.68 27.90 12.17
CA ILE A 479 3.58 27.00 13.33
C ILE A 479 4.68 27.19 14.38
N SER A 480 5.70 28.03 14.14
CA SER A 480 6.73 28.33 15.14
C SER A 480 6.26 29.31 16.21
N THR A 481 5.15 30.02 15.95
CA THR A 481 4.54 30.93 16.91
C THR A 481 3.83 30.16 18.05
N PRO A 482 3.67 30.75 19.25
CA PRO A 482 3.02 30.08 20.39
C PRO A 482 1.61 29.56 20.11
N ASP A 483 0.86 30.24 19.23
CA ASP A 483 -0.51 29.86 18.84
C ASP A 483 -0.56 29.20 17.45
N GLY A 484 0.58 29.04 16.77
CA GLY A 484 0.62 28.60 15.37
C GLY A 484 0.02 27.20 15.16
N LEU A 485 0.27 26.26 16.08
CA LEU A 485 -0.34 24.93 16.03
C LEU A 485 -1.87 24.98 16.21
N LYS A 486 -2.35 25.84 17.12
CA LYS A 486 -3.78 26.05 17.34
C LYS A 486 -4.45 26.69 16.13
N GLN A 487 -3.79 27.65 15.48
CA GLN A 487 -4.25 28.28 14.25
C GLN A 487 -4.36 27.24 13.13
N LEU A 488 -3.31 26.43 12.94
CA LEU A 488 -3.29 25.35 11.96
C LEU A 488 -4.46 24.37 12.15
N ARG A 489 -4.65 23.93 13.40
CA ARG A 489 -5.73 23.03 13.79
C ARG A 489 -7.11 23.61 13.48
N ASN A 490 -7.34 24.87 13.84
CA ASN A 490 -8.62 25.52 13.60
C ASN A 490 -8.88 25.73 12.11
N TYR A 491 -7.85 26.02 11.32
CA TYR A 491 -7.95 26.14 9.87
C TYR A 491 -8.41 24.81 9.25
N TYR A 492 -7.65 23.72 9.44
CA TYR A 492 -7.98 22.43 8.82
C TYR A 492 -9.23 21.75 9.38
N LYS A 493 -9.73 22.19 10.54
CA LYS A 493 -11.05 21.78 11.01
C LYS A 493 -12.17 22.26 10.08
N ASP A 494 -12.03 23.46 9.53
CA ASP A 494 -13.04 24.10 8.68
C ASP A 494 -12.71 23.89 7.19
N ASP A 495 -11.42 23.73 6.85
CA ASP A 495 -10.90 23.53 5.49
C ASP A 495 -10.06 22.22 5.38
N PRO A 496 -10.65 21.03 5.55
CA PRO A 496 -9.92 19.78 5.64
C PRO A 496 -9.32 19.35 4.29
N VAL A 497 -8.14 18.72 4.32
CA VAL A 497 -7.55 18.08 3.12
C VAL A 497 -7.73 16.56 3.12
N TYR A 498 -7.71 15.98 1.93
CA TYR A 498 -7.67 14.53 1.72
C TYR A 498 -6.23 14.04 1.72
N ILE A 499 -5.92 13.08 2.60
CA ILE A 499 -4.61 12.47 2.74
C ILE A 499 -4.73 10.98 2.40
N ALA A 500 -4.26 10.63 1.21
CA ALA A 500 -4.22 9.25 0.73
C ALA A 500 -2.87 8.62 1.06
N ILE A 501 -2.85 7.48 1.72
CA ILE A 501 -1.63 6.73 2.02
C ILE A 501 -1.52 5.55 1.06
N VAL A 502 -0.44 5.51 0.29
CA VAL A 502 -0.14 4.46 -0.68
C VAL A 502 1.16 3.77 -0.26
N GLY A 503 1.04 2.69 0.50
CA GLY A 503 2.17 1.94 1.04
C GLY A 503 1.74 0.92 2.10
N ASP A 504 2.62 -0.03 2.43
CA ASP A 504 2.40 -0.94 3.55
C ASP A 504 2.64 -0.26 4.91
N ALA A 505 2.49 -1.04 5.99
CA ALA A 505 2.53 -0.55 7.37
C ALA A 505 3.96 -0.38 7.92
N GLU A 506 4.99 -0.54 7.09
CA GLU A 506 6.39 -0.43 7.48
C GLU A 506 7.11 0.61 6.61
N MET A 507 6.73 0.71 5.33
CA MET A 507 7.12 1.78 4.42
C MET A 507 6.40 3.09 4.74
N MET A 508 5.11 3.00 5.11
CA MET A 508 4.30 4.09 5.66
C MET A 508 3.72 3.65 7.01
N PRO A 509 4.49 3.72 8.11
CA PRO A 509 4.09 3.13 9.38
C PRO A 509 2.85 3.74 10.01
N ARG A 510 2.16 3.01 10.88
CA ARG A 510 0.96 3.48 11.60
C ARG A 510 1.29 3.69 13.06
N ILE A 511 0.84 4.77 13.67
CA ILE A 511 1.01 4.88 15.12
C ILE A 511 0.32 3.71 15.83
N VAL A 512 0.95 3.15 16.85
CA VAL A 512 0.37 2.03 17.60
C VAL A 512 0.00 2.51 18.99
N TYR A 513 -1.30 2.64 19.24
CA TYR A 513 -1.81 2.99 20.56
C TYR A 513 -1.81 1.77 21.48
N ASP A 514 -1.46 1.99 22.74
CA ASP A 514 -1.70 1.01 23.78
C ASP A 514 -3.21 0.83 24.00
N ASN A 515 -3.63 -0.38 24.34
CA ASN A 515 -5.03 -0.64 24.66
C ASN A 515 -5.15 -1.72 25.75
N TRP A 516 -6.15 -1.57 26.62
CA TRP A 516 -6.30 -2.44 27.79
C TRP A 516 -6.57 -3.92 27.43
N LEU A 517 -7.12 -4.19 26.24
CA LEU A 517 -7.48 -5.53 25.80
C LEU A 517 -6.24 -6.30 25.31
N MET A 518 -5.43 -5.66 24.47
CA MET A 518 -4.20 -6.12 23.82
C MET A 518 -3.04 -5.15 24.14
N PRO A 519 -2.58 -5.08 25.40
CA PRO A 519 -1.60 -4.08 25.80
C PRO A 519 -0.25 -4.29 25.13
N LEU A 520 0.51 -3.21 24.94
CA LEU A 520 1.86 -3.22 24.38
C LEU A 520 2.89 -3.75 25.39
N SER A 521 2.75 -5.02 25.77
CA SER A 521 3.59 -5.70 26.76
C SER A 521 3.96 -7.12 26.31
N GLU A 522 5.14 -7.58 26.74
CA GLU A 522 5.53 -9.00 26.59
C GLU A 522 4.77 -9.89 27.61
N GLU A 523 4.29 -9.31 28.71
CA GLU A 523 3.59 -9.98 29.81
C GLU A 523 2.08 -10.07 29.55
N VAL A 524 1.71 -10.71 28.45
CA VAL A 524 0.32 -10.91 28.05
C VAL A 524 0.05 -12.38 27.78
N GLY A 525 -1.20 -12.79 27.96
CA GLY A 525 -1.62 -14.17 27.71
C GLY A 525 -1.37 -14.57 26.25
N PRO A 526 -1.18 -15.88 25.97
CA PRO A 526 -0.89 -16.39 24.63
C PRO A 526 -1.92 -15.92 23.58
N TYR A 527 -3.22 -15.92 23.92
CA TYR A 527 -4.27 -15.45 23.02
C TYR A 527 -4.11 -13.97 22.65
N GLN A 528 -3.79 -13.11 23.63
CA GLN A 528 -3.65 -11.67 23.40
C GLN A 528 -2.48 -11.37 22.47
N TYR A 529 -1.34 -12.01 22.73
CA TYR A 529 -0.18 -11.91 21.86
C TYR A 529 -0.46 -12.45 20.44
N ALA A 530 -1.26 -13.51 20.33
CA ALA A 530 -1.52 -14.15 19.06
C ALA A 530 -2.31 -13.26 18.08
N TYR A 531 -3.27 -12.46 18.56
CA TYR A 531 -4.03 -11.49 17.75
C TYR A 531 -3.23 -10.22 17.37
N GLY A 532 -2.09 -10.00 18.03
CA GLY A 532 -1.21 -8.86 17.84
C GLY A 532 -1.53 -7.71 18.78
N LEU A 533 -0.49 -7.15 19.38
CA LEU A 533 -0.55 -6.14 20.43
C LEU A 533 -0.85 -4.74 19.87
N GLY A 534 -1.41 -3.91 20.74
CA GLY A 534 -1.77 -2.51 20.46
C GLY A 534 -2.81 -2.35 19.36
N THR A 535 -3.15 -1.09 19.10
CA THR A 535 -4.09 -0.67 18.05
C THR A 535 -3.34 0.18 17.04
N PRO A 536 -2.93 -0.37 15.88
CA PRO A 536 -2.34 0.43 14.82
C PRO A 536 -3.40 1.34 14.18
N SER A 537 -3.06 2.60 13.94
CA SER A 537 -3.97 3.60 13.38
C SER A 537 -3.27 4.59 12.45
N ASP A 538 -3.94 4.95 11.36
CA ASP A 538 -3.55 6.03 10.45
C ASP A 538 -4.06 7.42 10.92
N PHE A 539 -4.82 7.47 12.02
CA PHE A 539 -5.44 8.69 12.56
C PHE A 539 -4.44 9.84 12.76
N ILE A 540 -3.21 9.51 13.15
CA ILE A 540 -2.12 10.48 13.37
C ILE A 540 -1.81 11.35 12.14
N TYR A 541 -2.12 10.87 10.94
CA TYR A 541 -1.88 11.61 9.70
C TYR A 541 -2.94 12.69 9.45
N GLY A 542 -4.11 12.56 10.07
CA GLY A 542 -5.19 13.54 9.94
C GLY A 542 -5.35 14.46 11.16
N ASN A 543 -4.80 14.06 12.30
CA ASN A 543 -4.74 14.84 13.54
C ASN A 543 -3.58 15.84 13.48
N ILE A 544 -3.84 17.11 13.78
CA ILE A 544 -2.84 18.19 13.81
C ILE A 544 -2.09 18.28 15.15
N ASP A 545 -2.76 18.12 16.29
CA ASP A 545 -2.22 18.48 17.61
C ASP A 545 -2.19 17.36 18.67
N PRO A 546 -1.76 16.12 18.33
CA PRO A 546 -1.67 15.04 19.29
C PRO A 546 -0.65 15.36 20.39
N ILE A 547 -0.89 14.91 21.62
CA ILE A 547 0.06 15.12 22.72
C ILE A 547 1.32 14.25 22.47
N PRO A 548 2.52 14.86 22.34
CA PRO A 548 3.73 14.10 22.01
C PRO A 548 4.05 13.03 23.07
N GLY A 549 4.15 11.77 22.62
CA GLY A 549 4.49 10.65 23.49
C GLY A 549 3.33 10.05 24.27
N ASP A 550 2.13 10.63 24.21
CA ASP A 550 0.92 10.02 24.76
C ASP A 550 0.24 9.17 23.69
N TYR A 551 0.55 7.88 23.71
CA TYR A 551 -0.07 6.87 22.86
C TYR A 551 -0.81 5.84 23.72
N SER A 552 -1.28 6.27 24.88
CA SER A 552 -2.06 5.42 25.78
C SER A 552 -3.47 5.19 25.23
N ASN A 553 -4.21 4.31 25.90
CA ASN A 553 -5.65 4.13 25.65
C ASN A 553 -6.51 5.33 26.11
N LEU A 554 -5.88 6.36 26.68
CA LEU A 554 -6.48 7.61 27.16
C LEU A 554 -5.85 8.83 26.46
N ALA A 555 -5.20 8.61 25.32
CA ALA A 555 -4.53 9.67 24.58
C ALA A 555 -5.53 10.77 24.19
N ASN A 556 -5.15 12.01 24.49
CA ASN A 556 -5.89 13.22 24.15
C ASN A 556 -5.08 14.09 23.17
N ASP A 557 -5.70 15.17 22.70
CA ASP A 557 -5.00 16.20 21.94
C ASP A 557 -4.67 17.40 22.83
N THR A 558 -3.81 18.27 22.31
CA THR A 558 -3.38 19.49 22.98
C THR A 558 -4.56 20.45 23.22
N TYR A 559 -5.50 20.52 22.28
CA TYR A 559 -6.62 21.46 22.29
C TYR A 559 -8.00 20.78 22.30
N SER A 560 -8.08 19.44 22.35
CA SER A 560 -9.33 18.68 22.50
C SER A 560 -9.22 17.53 23.50
N TYR A 561 -10.30 17.28 24.24
CA TYR A 561 -10.36 16.18 25.21
C TYR A 561 -10.30 14.80 24.56
N TYR A 562 -10.78 14.66 23.33
CA TYR A 562 -10.62 13.43 22.55
C TYR A 562 -9.78 13.72 21.31
N PRO A 563 -9.05 12.72 20.79
CA PRO A 563 -8.40 12.80 19.50
C PRO A 563 -9.40 13.26 18.43
N TYR A 564 -9.04 14.32 17.72
CA TYR A 564 -9.81 14.90 16.63
C TYR A 564 -9.00 14.78 15.33
N GLN A 565 -9.69 14.42 14.25
CA GLN A 565 -9.08 14.28 12.93
C GLN A 565 -9.55 15.46 12.10
N GLU A 566 -8.72 16.49 11.96
CA GLU A 566 -9.04 17.63 11.10
C GLU A 566 -9.12 17.18 9.64
N ASN A 567 -8.13 16.41 9.18
CA ASN A 567 -8.01 16.02 7.77
C ASN A 567 -8.55 14.60 7.50
N ILE A 568 -9.00 14.33 6.28
CA ILE A 568 -9.59 13.03 5.91
C ILE A 568 -8.50 12.08 5.44
N VAL A 569 -8.28 10.99 6.17
CA VAL A 569 -7.23 10.01 5.86
C VAL A 569 -7.82 8.73 5.29
N GLY A 570 -7.23 8.21 4.22
CA GLY A 570 -7.54 6.90 3.66
C GLY A 570 -6.29 6.15 3.22
N ARG A 571 -6.19 4.85 3.52
CA ARG A 571 -5.07 4.01 3.07
C ARG A 571 -5.50 3.09 1.94
N LEU A 572 -4.71 3.07 0.88
CA LEU A 572 -4.77 2.10 -0.21
C LEU A 572 -3.74 1.00 0.04
N ALA A 573 -4.23 -0.22 0.26
CA ALA A 573 -3.42 -1.39 0.55
C ALA A 573 -3.88 -2.59 -0.27
N GLY A 574 -2.94 -3.37 -0.79
CA GLY A 574 -3.14 -4.56 -1.61
C GLY A 574 -1.90 -5.45 -1.56
N TRP A 575 -1.92 -6.63 -2.18
CA TRP A 575 -0.75 -7.51 -2.17
C TRP A 575 0.46 -6.88 -2.89
N ASP A 576 0.18 -6.17 -3.97
CA ASP A 576 1.16 -5.47 -4.80
C ASP A 576 0.51 -4.27 -5.53
N ALA A 577 1.28 -3.64 -6.41
CA ALA A 577 0.84 -2.53 -7.25
C ALA A 577 -0.37 -2.87 -8.13
N GLN A 578 -0.56 -4.11 -8.58
CA GLN A 578 -1.68 -4.49 -9.43
C GLN A 578 -3.00 -4.42 -8.67
N ASP A 579 -3.01 -4.91 -7.43
CA ASP A 579 -4.18 -4.90 -6.56
C ASP A 579 -4.56 -3.47 -6.16
N VAL A 580 -3.57 -2.62 -5.86
CA VAL A 580 -3.83 -1.20 -5.55
C VAL A 580 -4.27 -0.44 -6.79
N CYS A 581 -3.66 -0.68 -7.94
CA CYS A 581 -4.10 -0.14 -9.22
C CYS A 581 -5.56 -0.52 -9.52
N ALA A 582 -5.94 -1.78 -9.31
CA ALA A 582 -7.32 -2.23 -9.46
C ALA A 582 -8.29 -1.48 -8.55
N GLN A 583 -7.87 -1.12 -7.33
CA GLN A 583 -8.65 -0.28 -6.40
C GLN A 583 -8.76 1.17 -6.87
N VAL A 584 -7.69 1.75 -7.39
CA VAL A 584 -7.69 3.13 -7.91
C VAL A 584 -8.59 3.21 -9.15
N VAL A 585 -8.39 2.33 -10.13
CA VAL A 585 -9.15 2.34 -11.38
C VAL A 585 -10.65 2.12 -11.14
N ARG A 586 -11.04 1.15 -10.31
CA ARG A 586 -12.48 0.93 -10.01
C ARG A 586 -13.12 2.11 -9.27
N THR A 587 -12.31 2.94 -8.59
CA THR A 587 -12.79 4.12 -7.88
C THR A 587 -12.94 5.30 -8.84
N ILE A 588 -11.95 5.53 -9.71
CA ILE A 588 -12.01 6.58 -10.73
C ILE A 588 -13.18 6.34 -11.70
N PHE A 589 -13.38 5.09 -12.11
CA PHE A 589 -14.44 4.69 -13.04
C PHE A 589 -15.67 4.09 -12.33
N TYR A 590 -15.88 4.40 -11.04
CA TYR A 590 -16.97 3.79 -10.27
C TYR A 590 -18.34 4.01 -10.92
N TYR A 591 -18.60 5.20 -11.47
CA TYR A 591 -19.88 5.51 -12.12
C TYR A 591 -20.09 4.73 -13.42
N ASP A 592 -19.07 4.65 -14.29
CA ASP A 592 -19.08 3.81 -15.49
C ASP A 592 -19.37 2.33 -15.15
N ILE A 593 -18.86 1.87 -14.01
CA ILE A 593 -19.05 0.51 -13.52
C ILE A 593 -20.47 0.33 -12.98
N ILE A 594 -20.87 1.14 -11.98
CA ILE A 594 -22.11 0.93 -11.20
C ILE A 594 -23.38 1.08 -12.06
N GLU A 595 -23.34 1.91 -13.11
CA GLU A 595 -24.47 2.06 -14.04
C GLU A 595 -24.81 0.76 -14.77
N LYS A 596 -23.80 -0.07 -15.07
CA LYS A 596 -23.99 -1.37 -15.74
C LYS A 596 -24.63 -2.42 -14.83
N PHE A 597 -24.64 -2.20 -13.51
CA PHE A 597 -25.17 -3.15 -12.54
C PHE A 597 -26.68 -3.00 -12.26
N GLY A 598 -27.35 -2.02 -12.86
CA GLY A 598 -28.81 -1.83 -12.75
C GLY A 598 -29.29 -1.77 -11.30
N ASP A 599 -30.32 -2.56 -10.96
CA ASP A 599 -30.94 -2.58 -9.63
C ASP A 599 -30.07 -3.21 -8.54
N TRP A 600 -28.91 -3.79 -8.86
CA TRP A 600 -28.01 -4.36 -7.86
C TRP A 600 -27.58 -3.30 -6.84
N LYS A 601 -27.37 -2.04 -7.27
CA LYS A 601 -27.02 -0.92 -6.39
C LYS A 601 -28.11 -0.57 -5.36
N ASN A 602 -29.34 -1.03 -5.58
CA ASN A 602 -30.48 -0.83 -4.69
C ASN A 602 -30.66 -2.00 -3.70
N LYS A 603 -29.65 -2.88 -3.54
CA LYS A 603 -29.72 -4.01 -2.61
C LYS A 603 -28.79 -3.79 -1.41
N ALA A 604 -29.23 -4.22 -0.23
CA ALA A 604 -28.41 -4.27 0.97
C ALA A 604 -28.52 -5.66 1.63
N THR A 605 -27.49 -6.06 2.38
CA THR A 605 -27.51 -7.33 3.12
C THR A 605 -27.15 -7.08 4.58
N VAL A 606 -27.94 -7.64 5.49
CA VAL A 606 -27.67 -7.62 6.94
C VAL A 606 -27.33 -9.02 7.38
N LEU A 607 -26.07 -9.22 7.75
CA LEU A 607 -25.55 -10.48 8.29
C LEU A 607 -25.25 -10.30 9.77
N VAL A 608 -25.93 -11.04 10.64
CA VAL A 608 -25.67 -10.99 12.09
C VAL A 608 -25.14 -12.34 12.56
N GLY A 609 -23.87 -12.39 12.95
CA GLY A 609 -23.24 -13.59 13.50
C GLY A 609 -23.57 -13.81 14.99
N GLY A 610 -23.41 -15.04 15.48
CA GLY A 610 -23.71 -15.43 16.88
C GLY A 610 -22.80 -14.83 17.97
N GLY A 611 -21.95 -13.85 17.65
CA GLY A 611 -21.09 -13.14 18.61
C GLY A 611 -21.80 -12.08 19.45
N GLN A 612 -23.13 -11.99 19.39
CA GLN A 612 -23.93 -10.97 20.09
C GLN A 612 -24.78 -11.55 21.23
N ASP A 613 -24.81 -12.88 21.37
CA ASP A 613 -25.73 -13.60 22.24
C ASP A 613 -24.96 -14.27 23.40
N PHE A 614 -24.93 -13.60 24.55
CA PHE A 614 -24.24 -14.07 25.75
C PHE A 614 -25.16 -14.04 26.98
N GLN A 615 -25.06 -15.07 27.83
CA GLN A 615 -25.75 -15.12 29.12
C GLN A 615 -24.85 -15.69 30.21
N ARG A 616 -25.25 -15.49 31.48
CA ARG A 616 -24.61 -16.08 32.66
C ARG A 616 -25.54 -17.03 33.42
N PRO A 617 -26.11 -18.08 32.80
CA PRO A 617 -26.92 -19.06 33.52
C PRO A 617 -26.06 -19.76 34.58
N PRO A 618 -26.46 -19.76 35.87
CA PRO A 618 -25.60 -20.19 36.96
C PRO A 618 -24.95 -21.57 36.78
N ILE A 619 -25.73 -22.57 36.37
CA ILE A 619 -25.25 -23.96 36.25
C ILE A 619 -24.31 -24.14 35.06
N ARG A 620 -24.69 -23.66 33.86
CA ARG A 620 -23.83 -23.81 32.68
C ARG A 620 -22.57 -22.97 32.79
N TYR A 621 -22.66 -21.78 33.40
CA TYR A 621 -21.50 -20.96 33.69
C TYR A 621 -20.55 -21.66 34.68
N LEU A 622 -21.08 -22.28 35.73
CA LEU A 622 -20.29 -23.08 36.67
C LEU A 622 -19.59 -24.26 35.98
N ILE A 623 -20.31 -25.04 35.15
CA ILE A 623 -19.73 -26.15 34.38
C ILE A 623 -18.65 -25.62 33.43
N SER A 624 -18.94 -24.52 32.74
CA SER A 624 -18.02 -23.88 31.81
C SER A 624 -16.73 -23.43 32.50
N LYS A 625 -16.82 -22.84 33.69
CA LYS A 625 -15.66 -22.49 34.54
C LYS A 625 -14.85 -23.73 34.92
N LEU A 626 -15.52 -24.83 35.28
CA LEU A 626 -14.85 -26.10 35.62
C LEU A 626 -14.14 -26.74 34.41
N THR A 627 -14.61 -26.50 33.19
CA THR A 627 -13.98 -26.97 31.94
C THR A 627 -12.96 -25.98 31.36
N GLY A 628 -12.51 -24.99 32.14
CA GLY A 628 -11.45 -24.07 31.76
C GLY A 628 -11.89 -22.81 31.00
N ASN A 629 -13.20 -22.52 30.93
CA ASN A 629 -13.65 -21.23 30.39
C ASN A 629 -13.38 -20.12 31.40
N SER A 630 -12.50 -19.19 31.04
CA SER A 630 -12.17 -18.01 31.83
C SER A 630 -13.10 -16.82 31.56
N GLU A 631 -13.92 -16.86 30.50
CA GLU A 631 -14.82 -15.77 30.11
C GLU A 631 -15.90 -15.50 31.13
N GLU A 632 -16.43 -14.28 31.10
CA GLU A 632 -17.48 -13.85 32.04
C GLU A 632 -18.89 -14.33 31.65
N ALA A 633 -19.08 -14.91 30.46
CA ALA A 633 -20.38 -15.39 29.99
C ALA A 633 -20.24 -16.62 29.09
N VAL A 634 -21.35 -17.30 28.84
CA VAL A 634 -21.45 -18.39 27.85
C VAL A 634 -22.26 -17.92 26.66
N LYS A 635 -21.84 -18.31 25.45
CA LYS A 635 -22.61 -18.06 24.21
C LYS A 635 -23.94 -18.80 24.29
N LEU A 636 -25.03 -18.05 24.39
CA LEU A 636 -26.38 -18.59 24.46
C LEU A 636 -27.36 -17.66 23.77
N PRO A 637 -28.26 -18.18 22.93
CA PRO A 637 -29.20 -17.37 22.17
C PRO A 637 -30.08 -16.57 23.12
N THR A 638 -30.02 -15.24 22.99
CA THR A 638 -30.87 -14.31 23.73
C THR A 638 -31.98 -13.73 22.86
N GLY A 639 -31.85 -13.89 21.54
CA GLY A 639 -32.71 -13.24 20.54
C GLY A 639 -32.28 -11.80 20.21
N PHE A 640 -31.30 -11.24 20.93
CA PHE A 640 -30.79 -9.89 20.70
C PHE A 640 -30.23 -9.70 19.29
N GLY A 641 -29.40 -10.64 18.80
CA GLY A 641 -28.85 -10.56 17.45
C GLY A 641 -29.95 -10.54 16.38
N LYS A 642 -30.98 -11.37 16.54
CA LYS A 642 -32.13 -11.41 15.63
C LYS A 642 -32.95 -10.12 15.66
N LEU A 643 -33.20 -9.56 16.84
CA LEU A 643 -33.90 -8.28 16.99
C LEU A 643 -33.11 -7.13 16.34
N MET A 644 -31.79 -7.09 16.51
CA MET A 644 -30.93 -6.09 15.87
C MET A 644 -30.96 -6.22 14.34
N MET A 645 -30.91 -7.45 13.82
CA MET A 645 -31.01 -7.72 12.38
C MET A 645 -32.31 -7.17 11.78
N GLU A 646 -33.46 -7.53 12.34
CA GLU A 646 -34.77 -7.07 11.86
C GLU A 646 -34.91 -5.55 12.00
N ARG A 647 -34.45 -4.97 13.13
CA ARG A 647 -34.47 -3.53 13.33
C ARG A 647 -33.63 -2.78 12.29
N THR A 648 -32.41 -3.25 11.99
CA THR A 648 -31.56 -2.63 10.96
C THR A 648 -32.21 -2.71 9.58
N LYS A 649 -32.86 -3.83 9.26
CA LYS A 649 -33.62 -3.99 8.03
C LYS A 649 -34.78 -2.99 7.95
N GLU A 650 -35.74 -3.09 8.88
CA GLU A 650 -37.04 -2.40 8.81
C GLU A 650 -36.94 -0.89 9.09
N VAL A 651 -36.02 -0.47 9.98
CA VAL A 651 -35.96 0.92 10.47
C VAL A 651 -34.83 1.72 9.84
N THR A 652 -33.82 1.07 9.25
CA THR A 652 -32.69 1.76 8.63
C THR A 652 -32.63 1.54 7.12
N LEU A 653 -32.53 0.29 6.65
CA LEU A 653 -32.18 0.04 5.25
C LEU A 653 -33.38 0.10 4.29
N GLU A 654 -34.52 -0.48 4.63
CA GLU A 654 -35.74 -0.39 3.79
C GLU A 654 -36.24 1.06 3.67
N PRO A 655 -36.26 1.89 4.73
CA PRO A 655 -36.58 3.32 4.60
C PRO A 655 -35.59 4.13 3.75
N LEU A 656 -34.33 3.68 3.65
CA LEU A 656 -33.35 4.26 2.72
C LEU A 656 -33.56 3.81 1.26
N GLY A 657 -34.55 2.96 0.99
CA GLY A 657 -34.93 2.49 -0.34
C GLY A 657 -34.21 1.22 -0.80
N PHE A 658 -33.52 0.51 0.10
CA PHE A 658 -32.84 -0.74 -0.25
C PHE A 658 -33.78 -1.95 -0.22
N ASN A 659 -33.58 -2.87 -1.17
CA ASN A 659 -34.08 -4.23 -1.10
C ASN A 659 -33.15 -5.05 -0.20
N VAL A 660 -33.62 -5.43 0.99
CA VAL A 660 -32.76 -6.00 2.04
C VAL A 660 -32.87 -7.53 2.11
N THR A 661 -31.72 -8.21 2.15
CA THR A 661 -31.63 -9.64 2.50
C THR A 661 -31.01 -9.79 3.89
N THR A 662 -31.51 -10.73 4.69
CA THR A 662 -31.04 -10.99 6.05
C THR A 662 -30.59 -12.44 6.22
N ALA A 663 -29.59 -12.67 7.08
CA ALA A 663 -29.23 -14.00 7.54
C ALA A 663 -28.68 -13.95 8.97
N TYR A 664 -29.06 -14.92 9.81
CA TYR A 664 -28.68 -14.99 11.22
C TYR A 664 -27.82 -16.24 11.51
N ASP A 665 -26.70 -16.01 12.19
CA ASP A 665 -25.82 -17.05 12.73
C ASP A 665 -25.45 -18.15 11.71
N TYR A 666 -25.62 -19.42 12.04
CA TYR A 666 -25.26 -20.55 11.18
C TYR A 666 -26.16 -20.71 9.95
N GLU A 667 -27.32 -20.03 9.86
CA GLU A 667 -28.15 -20.04 8.65
C GLU A 667 -27.39 -19.40 7.48
N ALA A 668 -26.61 -18.35 7.76
CA ALA A 668 -25.74 -17.72 6.77
C ALA A 668 -24.66 -18.67 6.27
N ALA A 669 -24.09 -19.49 7.16
CA ALA A 669 -23.09 -20.49 6.80
C ALA A 669 -23.70 -21.68 6.02
N ALA A 670 -24.90 -22.12 6.40
CA ALA A 670 -25.60 -23.22 5.72
C ALA A 670 -25.98 -22.87 4.28
N ALA A 671 -26.33 -21.61 4.01
CA ALA A 671 -26.61 -21.13 2.64
C ALA A 671 -25.41 -21.26 1.69
N GLY A 672 -24.20 -21.40 2.22
CA GLY A 672 -22.97 -21.59 1.43
C GLY A 672 -22.71 -23.04 1.01
N TYR A 673 -23.40 -24.03 1.60
CA TYR A 673 -23.22 -25.44 1.27
C TYR A 673 -24.27 -25.93 0.27
N SER A 674 -23.89 -26.90 -0.57
CA SER A 674 -24.87 -27.67 -1.35
C SER A 674 -25.62 -28.66 -0.46
N ASP A 675 -26.79 -29.11 -0.91
CA ASP A 675 -27.57 -30.13 -0.21
C ASP A 675 -26.75 -31.44 -0.06
N GLU A 676 -25.96 -31.79 -1.07
CA GLU A 676 -25.06 -32.95 -1.02
C GLU A 676 -23.99 -32.79 0.06
N ALA A 677 -23.37 -31.61 0.17
CA ALA A 677 -22.36 -31.34 1.19
C ALA A 677 -22.94 -31.41 2.60
N LEU A 678 -24.15 -30.84 2.80
CA LEU A 678 -24.87 -30.93 4.07
C LEU A 678 -25.19 -32.37 4.45
N ASP A 679 -25.59 -33.21 3.49
CA ASP A 679 -25.86 -34.63 3.73
C ASP A 679 -24.60 -35.42 4.10
N VAL A 680 -23.45 -35.11 3.49
CA VAL A 680 -22.15 -35.68 3.88
C VAL A 680 -21.81 -35.28 5.31
N ILE A 681 -21.94 -33.98 5.66
CA ILE A 681 -21.67 -33.47 7.01
C ILE A 681 -22.56 -34.16 8.04
N LYS A 682 -23.87 -34.28 7.78
CA LYS A 682 -24.84 -34.96 8.67
C LYS A 682 -24.47 -36.42 8.91
N LYS A 683 -24.11 -37.16 7.85
CA LYS A 683 -23.72 -38.58 7.96
C LYS A 683 -22.41 -38.76 8.72
N THR A 684 -21.49 -37.81 8.60
CA THR A 684 -20.15 -37.91 9.18
C THR A 684 -20.13 -37.49 10.65
N CYS A 685 -20.95 -36.51 11.02
CA CYS A 685 -21.04 -35.99 12.39
C CYS A 685 -21.80 -36.93 13.33
N LEU A 686 -21.14 -37.41 14.38
CA LEU A 686 -21.77 -38.24 15.41
C LEU A 686 -22.83 -37.50 16.24
N LEU A 687 -22.75 -36.16 16.33
CA LEU A 687 -23.73 -35.35 17.07
C LEU A 687 -25.04 -35.11 16.30
N ASN A 688 -25.06 -35.41 15.01
CA ASN A 688 -26.24 -35.26 14.13
C ASN A 688 -26.97 -36.60 13.92
N ARG A 689 -26.49 -37.68 14.55
CA ARG A 689 -27.11 -39.01 14.60
C ARG A 689 -27.76 -39.21 15.96
#